data_AF-A0A661XRX4-F1
#
_entry.id   AF-A0A661XRX4-F1
#
_cell.length_a   1.000
_cell.length_b   1.000
_cell.length_c   1.000
_cell.angle_alpha   90.00
_cell.angle_beta   90.00
_cell.angle_gamma   90.00
#
_symmetry.space_group_name_H-M   'P 1'
#
loop_
_entity.id
_entity.type
_entity.pdbx_description
1 polymer ?
#
loop_
_entity_poly.entity_id
_entity_poly.type
_entity_poly.pdbx_seq_one_letter_code
_entity_poly.pdbx_strand_id
1 'polypeptide(L)'
;MIAVSHIRTDFQYFIICLILLGASCVQNAPMHDYFEIQFIDSETGRGIPLVEIQALNKVPYITDSHGYIAYYEPGLMNEGVYFLVECEGYVYPKDVTGRSALTLEISPGASVVIEMRQIQPAERLYRTTGHGIYRNSYLLGHDIPIKEPLLNAHVLGQDSNIGVKYKGKIFWIWGDTFLPSEYTGNFSVSAATSLLPEAGGLNPEDGINFDYFVDRDGSSKSMISLDGPGYVWFEWLMNIPDSNGNEQLVAKYSRVGGQWQNYERGVALFNDASEMFEKLSNSEDWLKGYSIMHHPFKAMRGDQNHYYITSEFQMQRVPIDIDLVGRPEAYESFTCLQPGSRYDLEHLKLDRNANGTLNYDWKKNTDVINMQRQNDLIEKGLINQEEGWIQLLNLTTHKPMHVARGSVFWNEYRQKWIMIAGGAHDYNGDILYSEADTPVGPWGYACVVARHDNMFYNPSQHPFFDQEDGRIIFFEGTYTNFWGQGSTKAHYDYNQLMYKLDLGKEATMLPSPVYRMTNGNLSFGSEIRANKSWHQIDNIAFFAYPPDHHPADLLPIYKTHNGRHTTLSMDGPNSPFMYALPDSIDQSKKYEGQWECFIESFEAIDNYLPLVITSGNGELRATSESRSISVVKSQLNDEELLLTIKQYGKEYALKGIVTNGKISGGWFSADDKFSGNWKGELLSDQWLPQFNSSLFLIKSNSKNLCQAWANPFGQLVFDWQIEPY
;
A
#
# COMPACT_ATOMS: atom_id res chain seq x y z
N MET A 1 95.49 4.69 -15.26
CA MET A 1 94.98 3.42 -15.82
C MET A 1 94.31 2.67 -14.68
N ILE A 2 93.04 2.27 -14.86
CA ILE A 2 92.22 1.39 -14.01
C ILE A 2 91.62 2.03 -12.73
N ALA A 3 90.32 2.35 -12.80
CA ALA A 3 89.31 2.02 -11.78
C ALA A 3 87.91 2.49 -12.24
N VAL A 4 87.31 1.76 -13.19
CA VAL A 4 85.86 1.80 -13.46
C VAL A 4 85.42 0.35 -13.56
N SER A 5 85.07 -0.30 -12.44
CA SER A 5 84.50 -1.66 -12.51
C SER A 5 83.76 -2.17 -11.27
N HIS A 6 83.27 -1.36 -10.32
CA HIS A 6 82.57 -1.93 -9.16
C HIS A 6 81.26 -1.25 -8.69
N ILE A 7 80.69 -0.32 -9.46
CA ILE A 7 79.40 0.33 -9.07
C ILE A 7 78.20 -0.24 -9.87
N ARG A 8 78.36 -1.39 -10.55
CA ARG A 8 77.30 -1.92 -11.44
C ARG A 8 76.63 -3.21 -10.96
N THR A 9 77.09 -3.83 -9.87
CA THR A 9 76.55 -5.12 -9.39
C THR A 9 75.68 -5.02 -8.14
N ASP A 10 75.88 -4.05 -7.25
CA ASP A 10 75.09 -3.99 -6.00
C ASP A 10 73.74 -3.28 -6.17
N PHE A 11 73.57 -2.48 -7.22
CA PHE A 11 72.28 -1.87 -7.55
C PHE A 11 71.29 -2.86 -8.21
N GLN A 12 71.79 -3.97 -8.76
CA GLN A 12 70.93 -5.02 -9.34
C GLN A 12 70.35 -5.96 -8.27
N TYR A 13 71.07 -6.23 -7.18
CA TYR A 13 70.54 -7.06 -6.09
C TYR A 13 69.55 -6.32 -5.18
N PHE A 14 69.68 -4.98 -5.06
CA PHE A 14 68.73 -4.16 -4.31
C PHE A 14 67.38 -4.01 -5.05
N ILE A 15 67.39 -3.93 -6.38
CA ILE A 15 66.18 -3.87 -7.21
C ILE A 15 65.47 -5.24 -7.29
N ILE A 16 66.19 -6.36 -7.26
CA ILE A 16 65.57 -7.70 -7.24
C ILE A 16 64.91 -8.00 -5.88
N CYS A 17 65.45 -7.49 -4.76
CA CYS A 17 64.77 -7.61 -3.46
C CYS A 17 63.54 -6.68 -3.32
N LEU A 18 63.53 -5.51 -3.97
CA LEU A 18 62.37 -4.61 -4.00
C LEU A 18 61.25 -5.08 -4.94
N ILE A 19 61.57 -5.86 -5.98
CA ILE A 19 60.56 -6.50 -6.86
C ILE A 19 59.97 -7.76 -6.20
N LEU A 20 60.69 -8.43 -5.29
CA LEU A 20 60.17 -9.58 -4.54
C LEU A 20 59.47 -9.22 -3.21
N LEU A 21 59.60 -7.99 -2.71
CA LEU A 21 58.82 -7.46 -1.58
C LEU A 21 57.53 -6.72 -2.00
N GLY A 22 57.34 -6.47 -3.31
CA GLY A 22 56.10 -5.92 -3.87
C GLY A 22 55.02 -6.96 -4.22
N ALA A 23 55.31 -8.26 -4.03
CA ALA A 23 54.39 -9.37 -4.27
C ALA A 23 53.98 -10.09 -2.97
N SER A 24 54.07 -9.40 -1.83
CA SER A 24 53.53 -9.89 -0.55
C SER A 24 52.11 -9.38 -0.39
N CYS A 25 51.16 -10.22 -0.82
CA CYS A 25 49.78 -10.25 -0.36
C CYS A 25 49.08 -8.89 -0.23
N VAL A 26 48.68 -8.31 -1.37
CA VAL A 26 47.26 -7.92 -1.42
C VAL A 26 46.52 -9.25 -1.37
N GLN A 27 46.16 -9.71 -0.16
CA GLN A 27 45.01 -10.58 -0.03
C GLN A 27 43.86 -9.75 -0.60
N ASN A 28 43.63 -9.85 -1.91
CA ASN A 28 42.27 -9.77 -2.39
C ASN A 28 41.52 -10.74 -1.49
N ALA A 29 40.57 -10.24 -0.70
CA ALA A 29 39.60 -11.12 -0.07
C ALA A 29 39.20 -12.14 -1.14
N PRO A 30 39.21 -13.46 -0.84
CA PRO A 30 38.82 -14.43 -1.84
C PRO A 30 37.54 -13.91 -2.49
N MET A 31 37.59 -13.67 -3.79
CA MET A 31 36.38 -13.46 -4.56
C MET A 31 35.65 -14.77 -4.36
N HIS A 32 34.73 -14.78 -3.39
CA HIS A 32 33.98 -15.96 -3.08
C HIS A 32 33.21 -16.27 -4.36
N ASP A 33 33.42 -17.44 -4.94
CA ASP A 33 32.63 -17.90 -6.07
C ASP A 33 31.21 -18.15 -5.54
N TYR A 34 30.42 -17.08 -5.46
CA TYR A 34 29.04 -17.10 -5.00
C TYR A 34 28.23 -18.03 -5.89
N PHE A 35 27.26 -18.73 -5.29
CA PHE A 35 26.16 -19.32 -6.05
C PHE A 35 25.07 -18.25 -6.18
N GLU A 36 24.77 -17.85 -7.40
CA GLU A 36 23.77 -16.83 -7.67
C GLU A 36 22.37 -17.43 -7.62
N ILE A 37 21.50 -16.86 -6.80
CA ILE A 37 20.08 -17.21 -6.75
C ILE A 37 19.30 -15.95 -7.07
N GLN A 38 18.48 -16.00 -8.13
CA GLN A 38 17.55 -14.93 -8.46
C GLN A 38 16.12 -15.41 -8.28
N PHE A 39 15.31 -14.63 -7.58
CA PHE A 39 13.86 -14.80 -7.54
C PHE A 39 13.20 -13.77 -8.45
N ILE A 40 12.33 -14.23 -9.33
CA ILE A 40 11.60 -13.38 -10.27
C ILE A 40 10.09 -13.64 -10.22
N ASP A 41 9.33 -12.60 -10.54
CA ASP A 41 7.89 -12.70 -10.78
C ASP A 41 7.64 -13.51 -12.06
N SER A 42 6.78 -14.53 -11.98
CA SER A 42 6.48 -15.43 -13.10
C SER A 42 5.76 -14.75 -14.27
N GLU A 43 5.07 -13.63 -14.02
CA GLU A 43 4.32 -12.89 -15.03
C GLU A 43 5.13 -11.73 -15.62
N THR A 44 5.81 -10.95 -14.77
CA THR A 44 6.53 -9.74 -15.21
C THR A 44 8.01 -9.98 -15.50
N GLY A 45 8.58 -11.07 -14.97
CA GLY A 45 10.02 -11.35 -15.00
C GLY A 45 10.86 -10.44 -14.10
N ARG A 46 10.23 -9.57 -13.30
CA ARG A 46 10.91 -8.64 -12.40
C ARG A 46 11.54 -9.39 -11.23
N GLY A 47 12.74 -8.98 -10.82
CA GLY A 47 13.35 -9.44 -9.57
C GLY A 47 12.48 -9.12 -8.35
N ILE A 48 12.29 -10.10 -7.46
CA ILE A 48 11.42 -9.95 -6.28
C ILE A 48 12.23 -9.56 -5.05
N PRO A 49 12.09 -8.33 -4.52
CA PRO A 49 12.68 -7.96 -3.23
C PRO A 49 12.03 -8.72 -2.07
N LEU A 50 12.77 -8.87 -0.96
CA LEU A 50 12.28 -9.40 0.31
C LEU A 50 11.94 -10.90 0.32
N VAL A 51 12.41 -11.69 -0.65
CA VAL A 51 12.32 -13.15 -0.58
C VAL A 51 13.35 -13.64 0.42
N GLU A 52 12.91 -14.33 1.47
CA GLU A 52 13.78 -15.00 2.42
C GLU A 52 13.88 -16.48 2.06
N ILE A 53 15.11 -16.99 1.95
CA ILE A 53 15.39 -18.42 1.97
C ILE A 53 16.14 -18.78 3.24
N GLN A 54 15.81 -19.95 3.79
CA GLN A 54 16.44 -20.42 5.02
C GLN A 54 16.71 -21.93 4.93
N ALA A 55 17.97 -22.32 5.07
CA ALA A 55 18.32 -23.74 5.19
C ALA A 55 17.91 -24.30 6.56
N LEU A 56 17.95 -25.63 6.73
CA LEU A 56 17.53 -26.27 7.99
C LEU A 56 18.37 -25.88 9.22
N ASN A 57 19.56 -25.29 9.01
CA ASN A 57 20.40 -24.70 10.05
C ASN A 57 19.94 -23.31 10.53
N LYS A 58 18.84 -22.78 9.97
CA LYS A 58 18.20 -21.52 10.36
C LYS A 58 18.97 -20.24 10.03
N VAL A 59 19.95 -20.30 9.14
CA VAL A 59 20.61 -19.09 8.61
C VAL A 59 19.75 -18.50 7.48
N PRO A 60 19.19 -17.28 7.63
CA PRO A 60 18.38 -16.66 6.61
C PRO A 60 19.23 -15.91 5.58
N TYR A 61 18.81 -15.95 4.32
CA TYR A 61 19.32 -15.16 3.22
C TYR A 61 18.15 -14.44 2.57
N ILE A 62 18.28 -13.12 2.35
CA ILE A 62 17.18 -12.29 1.84
C ILE A 62 17.61 -11.66 0.52
N THR A 63 16.73 -11.65 -0.46
CA THR A 63 16.97 -10.99 -1.74
C THR A 63 17.11 -9.49 -1.59
N ASP A 64 17.98 -8.89 -2.40
CA ASP A 64 18.04 -7.42 -2.54
C ASP A 64 16.94 -6.91 -3.50
N SER A 65 16.99 -5.63 -3.86
CA SER A 65 15.96 -4.99 -4.69
C SER A 65 15.87 -5.50 -6.14
N HIS A 66 16.82 -6.33 -6.61
CA HIS A 66 16.74 -7.02 -7.91
C HIS A 66 16.41 -8.51 -7.76
N GLY A 67 16.03 -8.97 -6.58
CA GLY A 67 15.69 -10.36 -6.36
C GLY A 67 16.90 -11.29 -6.23
N TYR A 68 18.12 -10.77 -6.04
CA TYR A 68 19.32 -11.58 -5.97
C TYR A 68 19.72 -11.93 -4.54
N ILE A 69 20.26 -13.14 -4.38
CA ILE A 69 21.06 -13.58 -3.25
C ILE A 69 22.43 -14.02 -3.77
N ALA A 70 23.49 -13.41 -3.23
CA ALA A 70 24.86 -13.87 -3.41
C ALA A 70 25.15 -14.95 -2.36
N TYR A 71 24.77 -16.21 -2.64
CA TYR A 71 24.84 -17.29 -1.65
C TYR A 71 26.27 -17.79 -1.48
N TYR A 72 26.75 -17.79 -0.24
CA TYR A 72 28.02 -18.42 0.13
C TYR A 72 27.98 -18.86 1.59
N GLU A 73 27.93 -20.16 1.83
CA GLU A 73 27.98 -20.75 3.18
C GLU A 73 29.11 -21.79 3.24
N PRO A 74 30.21 -21.49 3.95
CA PRO A 74 31.30 -22.44 4.15
C PRO A 74 30.81 -23.80 4.68
N GLY A 75 31.10 -24.86 3.94
CA GLY A 75 30.70 -26.23 4.29
C GLY A 75 29.38 -26.70 3.68
N LEU A 76 28.61 -25.81 3.03
CA LEU A 76 27.46 -26.18 2.19
C LEU A 76 27.71 -25.92 0.69
N MET A 77 28.85 -25.34 0.33
CA MET A 77 29.28 -25.26 -1.07
C MET A 77 29.62 -26.65 -1.62
N ASN A 78 29.12 -26.97 -2.82
CA ASN A 78 29.11 -28.26 -3.52
C ASN A 78 28.20 -29.34 -2.90
N GLU A 79 27.23 -28.93 -2.09
CA GLU A 79 26.22 -29.83 -1.51
C GLU A 79 24.83 -29.52 -2.07
N GLY A 80 23.93 -30.52 -2.00
CA GLY A 80 22.50 -30.33 -2.21
C GLY A 80 21.86 -29.75 -0.95
N VAL A 81 21.39 -28.51 -1.00
CA VAL A 81 20.88 -27.78 0.17
C VAL A 81 19.37 -27.56 0.05
N TYR A 82 18.62 -27.99 1.07
CA TYR A 82 17.19 -27.75 1.20
C TYR A 82 16.92 -26.39 1.86
N PHE A 83 16.13 -25.55 1.19
CA PHE A 83 15.73 -24.22 1.64
C PHE A 83 14.22 -24.15 1.81
N LEU A 84 13.77 -23.55 2.91
CA LEU A 84 12.44 -22.96 3.03
C LEU A 84 12.43 -21.61 2.31
N VAL A 85 11.31 -21.25 1.69
CA VAL A 85 11.10 -19.99 0.97
C VAL A 85 9.91 -19.27 1.57
N GLU A 86 10.10 -18.01 1.94
CA GLU A 86 9.07 -17.14 2.51
C GLU A 86 9.13 -15.76 1.85
N CYS A 87 7.97 -15.23 1.46
CA CYS A 87 7.88 -13.90 0.88
C CYS A 87 6.45 -13.36 1.02
N GLU A 88 6.28 -12.19 1.64
CA GLU A 88 4.99 -11.53 1.68
C GLU A 88 4.59 -11.07 0.27
N GLY A 89 3.34 -11.34 -0.13
CA GLY A 89 2.78 -10.94 -1.42
C GLY A 89 3.12 -11.85 -2.61
N TYR A 90 3.91 -12.89 -2.39
CA TYR A 90 4.27 -13.89 -3.38
C TYR A 90 4.11 -15.30 -2.82
N VAL A 91 3.86 -16.26 -3.70
CA VAL A 91 3.82 -17.69 -3.32
C VAL A 91 4.85 -18.47 -4.11
N TYR A 92 5.57 -19.34 -3.38
CA TYR A 92 6.42 -20.38 -3.96
C TYR A 92 5.76 -21.74 -3.74
N PRO A 93 5.73 -22.64 -4.75
CA PRO A 93 5.11 -23.95 -4.64
C PRO A 93 5.61 -24.74 -3.43
N LYS A 94 4.68 -25.45 -2.79
CA LYS A 94 5.00 -26.31 -1.66
C LYS A 94 5.53 -27.67 -2.13
N ASP A 95 6.50 -28.19 -1.40
CA ASP A 95 7.08 -29.51 -1.61
C ASP A 95 6.13 -30.64 -1.14
N VAL A 96 6.60 -31.88 -1.26
CA VAL A 96 5.84 -33.08 -0.82
C VAL A 96 5.57 -33.11 0.69
N THR A 97 6.21 -32.25 1.48
CA THR A 97 6.01 -32.12 2.93
C THR A 97 5.06 -30.98 3.30
N GLY A 98 4.52 -30.25 2.30
CA GLY A 98 3.62 -29.12 2.49
C GLY A 98 4.34 -27.82 2.89
N ARG A 99 5.64 -27.70 2.65
CA ARG A 99 6.43 -26.48 2.92
C ARG A 99 6.81 -25.80 1.62
N SER A 100 6.71 -24.47 1.55
CA SER A 100 7.26 -23.71 0.42
C SER A 100 8.77 -23.84 0.48
N ALA A 101 9.32 -24.71 -0.36
CA ALA A 101 10.69 -25.18 -0.21
C ALA A 101 11.26 -25.79 -1.49
N LEU A 102 12.58 -25.72 -1.62
CA LEU A 102 13.32 -26.30 -2.75
C LEU A 102 14.69 -26.83 -2.31
N THR A 103 15.23 -27.75 -3.11
CA THR A 103 16.61 -28.20 -2.96
C THR A 103 17.44 -27.68 -4.13
N LEU A 104 18.57 -27.05 -3.83
CA LEU A 104 19.51 -26.49 -4.82
C LEU A 104 20.88 -27.19 -4.70
N GLU A 105 21.48 -27.54 -5.83
CA GLU A 105 22.85 -28.04 -5.90
C GLU A 105 23.81 -26.84 -5.96
N ILE A 106 24.45 -26.52 -4.83
CA ILE A 106 25.20 -25.26 -4.67
C ILE A 106 26.61 -25.38 -5.28
N SER A 107 26.76 -25.19 -6.58
CA SER A 107 28.07 -25.21 -7.24
C SER A 107 28.70 -23.81 -7.28
N PRO A 108 29.91 -23.58 -6.76
CA PRO A 108 30.54 -22.25 -6.78
C PRO A 108 30.55 -21.62 -8.19
N GLY A 109 30.10 -20.37 -8.29
CA GLY A 109 30.04 -19.61 -9.55
C GLY A 109 28.89 -19.97 -10.50
N ALA A 110 28.04 -20.94 -10.13
CA ALA A 110 26.82 -21.26 -10.88
C ALA A 110 25.66 -20.33 -10.49
N SER A 111 24.61 -20.31 -11.30
CA SER A 111 23.41 -19.50 -11.07
C SER A 111 22.13 -20.32 -11.23
N VAL A 112 21.07 -19.86 -10.57
CA VAL A 112 19.71 -20.36 -10.75
C VAL A 112 18.70 -19.21 -10.69
N VAL A 113 17.67 -19.30 -11.54
CA VAL A 113 16.50 -18.40 -11.52
C VAL A 113 15.30 -19.19 -11.03
N ILE A 114 14.56 -18.61 -10.10
CA ILE A 114 13.40 -19.22 -9.45
C ILE A 114 12.21 -18.30 -9.64
N GLU A 115 11.16 -18.81 -10.26
CA GLU A 115 9.92 -18.07 -10.49
C GLU A 115 8.98 -18.20 -9.28
N MET A 116 8.37 -17.09 -8.88
CA MET A 116 7.31 -17.03 -7.87
C MET A 116 6.13 -16.24 -8.43
N ARG A 117 4.93 -16.56 -7.95
CA ARG A 117 3.70 -15.93 -8.43
C ARG A 117 3.23 -14.87 -7.45
N GLN A 118 2.99 -13.66 -7.94
CA GLN A 118 2.38 -12.58 -7.18
C GLN A 118 0.93 -12.92 -6.80
N ILE A 119 0.51 -12.53 -5.60
CA ILE A 119 -0.86 -12.79 -5.09
C ILE A 119 -1.56 -11.53 -4.56
N GLN A 120 -1.00 -10.35 -4.84
CA GLN A 120 -1.52 -9.05 -4.42
C GLN A 120 -1.64 -8.11 -5.62
N PRO A 121 -2.64 -7.20 -5.66
CA PRO A 121 -2.79 -6.27 -6.77
C PRO A 121 -1.58 -5.33 -7.01
N ALA A 122 -0.94 -4.85 -5.94
CA ALA A 122 0.22 -3.97 -6.03
C ALA A 122 1.52 -4.78 -6.17
N GLU A 123 2.35 -4.41 -7.15
CA GLU A 123 3.66 -5.00 -7.42
C GLU A 123 4.72 -4.31 -6.54
N ARG A 124 5.45 -5.08 -5.71
CA ARG A 124 6.55 -4.55 -4.88
C ARG A 124 7.78 -4.36 -5.75
N LEU A 125 8.34 -3.15 -5.79
CA LEU A 125 9.44 -2.81 -6.70
C LEU A 125 10.81 -2.94 -6.03
N TYR A 126 11.09 -2.11 -5.02
CA TYR A 126 12.39 -2.02 -4.37
C TYR A 126 12.27 -1.27 -3.03
N ARG A 127 13.33 -1.28 -2.24
CA ARG A 127 13.46 -0.41 -1.07
C ARG A 127 14.08 0.92 -1.48
N THR A 128 13.48 2.06 -1.10
CA THR A 128 13.99 3.38 -1.52
C THR A 128 15.11 3.89 -0.62
N THR A 129 15.12 3.51 0.67
CA THR A 129 16.08 3.99 1.67
C THR A 129 16.97 2.89 2.25
N GLY A 130 18.00 3.30 2.99
CA GLY A 130 18.79 2.42 3.86
C GLY A 130 19.99 1.77 3.20
N HIS A 131 20.70 0.98 4.00
CA HIS A 131 21.93 0.33 3.56
C HIS A 131 21.65 -0.93 2.73
N GLY A 132 22.43 -1.12 1.67
CA GLY A 132 22.49 -2.36 0.90
C GLY A 132 21.26 -2.64 0.06
N ILE A 133 20.69 -1.61 -0.58
CA ILE A 133 19.49 -1.73 -1.44
C ILE A 133 19.71 -2.76 -2.56
N TYR A 134 20.93 -2.78 -3.14
CA TYR A 134 21.35 -3.72 -4.19
C TYR A 134 22.64 -4.47 -3.80
N ARG A 135 22.77 -4.83 -2.52
CA ARG A 135 24.00 -5.45 -1.99
C ARG A 135 24.37 -6.75 -2.72
N ASN A 136 23.41 -7.63 -2.96
CA ASN A 136 23.68 -8.93 -3.56
C ASN A 136 24.03 -8.78 -5.05
N SER A 137 23.31 -7.91 -5.75
CA SER A 137 23.59 -7.52 -7.13
C SER A 137 25.02 -7.00 -7.29
N TYR A 138 25.46 -6.13 -6.37
CA TYR A 138 26.82 -5.60 -6.36
C TYR A 138 27.88 -6.70 -6.14
N LEU A 139 27.66 -7.62 -5.21
CA LEU A 139 28.57 -8.74 -4.95
C LEU A 139 28.70 -9.69 -6.15
N LEU A 140 27.63 -9.85 -6.91
CA LEU A 140 27.56 -10.68 -8.11
C LEU A 140 28.05 -9.96 -9.37
N GLY A 141 28.28 -8.64 -9.30
CA GLY A 141 28.73 -7.83 -10.43
C GLY A 141 27.63 -7.48 -11.44
N HIS A 142 26.36 -7.47 -11.01
CA HIS A 142 25.23 -7.03 -11.83
C HIS A 142 25.16 -5.51 -11.95
N ASP A 143 24.53 -5.05 -13.03
CA ASP A 143 24.22 -3.64 -13.23
C ASP A 143 23.20 -3.15 -12.20
N ILE A 144 23.37 -1.92 -11.72
CA ILE A 144 22.56 -1.33 -10.65
C ILE A 144 22.05 0.05 -11.09
N PRO A 145 20.75 0.35 -10.94
CA PRO A 145 20.15 1.56 -11.52
C PRO A 145 20.45 2.85 -10.76
N ILE A 146 20.82 2.77 -9.48
CA ILE A 146 21.05 3.95 -8.62
C ILE A 146 22.54 4.22 -8.38
N LYS A 147 22.88 5.50 -8.13
CA LYS A 147 24.25 5.97 -7.94
C LYS A 147 24.92 5.45 -6.67
N GLU A 148 24.17 5.38 -5.58
CA GLU A 148 24.68 5.01 -4.24
C GLU A 148 23.95 3.77 -3.68
N PRO A 149 24.21 2.56 -4.23
CA PRO A 149 23.39 1.39 -3.96
C PRO A 149 23.70 0.65 -2.66
N LEU A 150 24.86 0.92 -2.06
CA LEU A 150 25.34 0.24 -0.86
C LEU A 150 25.11 1.09 0.39
N LEU A 151 25.44 2.37 0.34
CA LEU A 151 25.29 3.27 1.49
C LEU A 151 25.30 4.73 0.99
N ASN A 152 24.14 5.39 1.06
CA ASN A 152 24.02 6.82 0.73
C ASN A 152 23.92 7.64 2.03
N ALA A 153 24.72 8.69 2.17
CA ALA A 153 24.74 9.60 3.33
C ALA A 153 24.78 8.90 4.70
N HIS A 154 25.43 7.72 4.76
CA HIS A 154 25.47 6.86 5.93
C HIS A 154 24.08 6.46 6.49
N VAL A 155 23.04 6.40 5.66
CA VAL A 155 21.71 6.02 6.13
C VAL A 155 21.57 4.50 6.22
N LEU A 156 21.27 3.98 7.42
CA LEU A 156 20.96 2.55 7.63
C LEU A 156 19.47 2.24 7.52
N GLY A 157 18.62 3.16 7.99
CA GLY A 157 17.17 3.04 8.00
C GLY A 157 16.51 4.41 8.25
N GLN A 158 15.30 4.60 7.72
CA GLN A 158 14.54 5.85 7.86
C GLN A 158 13.05 5.59 8.05
N ASP A 159 12.48 6.34 8.97
CA ASP A 159 11.05 6.38 9.24
C ASP A 159 10.30 7.33 8.31
N SER A 160 9.07 6.93 7.95
CA SER A 160 8.08 7.76 7.26
C SER A 160 8.53 8.24 5.89
N ASN A 161 7.71 9.02 5.20
CA ASN A 161 8.09 9.64 3.93
C ASN A 161 7.21 10.88 3.70
N ILE A 162 7.80 11.98 3.22
CA ILE A 162 7.06 13.14 2.71
C ILE A 162 7.81 13.64 1.48
N GLY A 163 7.14 13.67 0.33
CA GLY A 163 7.67 14.22 -0.93
C GLY A 163 6.86 15.41 -1.42
N VAL A 164 7.52 16.51 -1.79
CA VAL A 164 6.87 17.72 -2.35
C VAL A 164 7.70 18.28 -3.50
N LYS A 165 7.06 18.67 -4.62
CA LYS A 165 7.73 19.42 -5.69
C LYS A 165 8.14 20.81 -5.16
N TYR A 166 9.41 21.14 -5.26
CA TYR A 166 9.98 22.42 -4.85
C TYR A 166 11.15 22.80 -5.76
N LYS A 167 11.08 23.98 -6.39
CA LYS A 167 12.09 24.56 -7.29
C LYS A 167 12.55 23.61 -8.39
N GLY A 168 11.59 22.93 -9.02
CA GLY A 168 11.83 22.00 -10.13
C GLY A 168 12.45 20.66 -9.73
N LYS A 169 12.53 20.37 -8.42
CA LYS A 169 12.97 19.08 -7.87
C LYS A 169 11.89 18.48 -6.99
N ILE A 170 12.06 17.22 -6.61
CA ILE A 170 11.32 16.63 -5.51
C ILE A 170 12.15 16.81 -4.25
N PHE A 171 11.54 17.39 -3.21
CA PHE A 171 12.13 17.53 -1.89
C PHE A 171 11.55 16.45 -0.98
N TRP A 172 12.42 15.66 -0.39
CA TRP A 172 12.09 14.51 0.44
C TRP A 172 12.42 14.79 1.90
N ILE A 173 11.53 14.39 2.81
CA ILE A 173 11.73 14.43 4.25
C ILE A 173 11.44 13.04 4.83
N TRP A 174 12.29 12.63 5.76
CA TRP A 174 12.13 11.44 6.60
C TRP A 174 12.24 11.82 8.07
N GLY A 175 11.63 11.01 8.92
CA GLY A 175 11.70 11.12 10.37
C GLY A 175 13.01 10.55 10.93
N ASP A 176 12.87 9.76 11.98
CA ASP A 176 13.98 9.12 12.67
C ASP A 176 14.85 8.33 11.68
N THR A 177 16.15 8.63 11.68
CA THR A 177 17.11 8.10 10.71
C THR A 177 18.29 7.48 11.44
N PHE A 178 18.51 6.17 11.27
CA PHE A 178 19.64 5.47 11.89
C PHE A 178 20.92 5.63 11.08
N LEU A 179 22.02 5.90 11.80
CA LEU A 179 23.37 6.08 11.26
C LEU A 179 24.33 5.00 11.84
N PRO A 180 25.48 4.69 11.18
CA PRO A 180 26.38 3.59 11.57
C PRO A 180 27.15 3.81 12.86
N SER A 181 27.53 5.04 13.17
CA SER A 181 28.54 5.35 14.20
C SER A 181 28.00 5.20 15.62
N GLU A 182 26.73 5.52 15.85
CA GLU A 182 26.11 5.53 17.17
C GLU A 182 24.62 5.16 17.08
N TYR A 183 24.06 4.63 18.18
CA TYR A 183 22.62 4.35 18.26
C TYR A 183 21.76 5.64 18.19
N THR A 184 22.35 6.76 18.61
CA THR A 184 21.79 8.10 18.42
C THR A 184 21.97 8.52 16.96
N GLY A 185 21.04 8.09 16.11
CA GLY A 185 20.93 8.56 14.73
C GLY A 185 20.47 10.02 14.65
N ASN A 186 20.07 10.45 13.46
CA ASN A 186 19.41 11.74 13.29
C ASN A 186 17.92 11.62 13.63
N PHE A 187 17.52 12.16 14.78
CA PHE A 187 16.13 12.21 15.25
C PHE A 187 15.57 13.64 15.22
N SER A 188 16.03 14.45 14.27
CA SER A 188 15.54 15.81 14.01
C SER A 188 15.34 16.03 12.51
N VAL A 189 14.67 15.04 11.90
CA VAL A 189 14.38 14.87 10.46
C VAL A 189 15.61 14.89 9.53
N SER A 190 15.58 14.04 8.51
CA SER A 190 16.53 14.01 7.39
C SER A 190 15.87 14.50 6.12
N ALA A 191 16.65 15.05 5.18
CA ALA A 191 16.14 15.44 3.87
C ALA A 191 17.07 15.06 2.71
N ALA A 192 16.49 14.96 1.53
CA ALA A 192 17.20 14.87 0.27
C ALA A 192 16.42 15.60 -0.84
N THR A 193 17.08 15.79 -1.98
CA THR A 193 16.38 16.12 -3.22
C THR A 193 16.57 15.03 -4.26
N SER A 194 15.65 14.93 -5.21
CA SER A 194 15.84 14.16 -6.43
C SER A 194 15.31 14.93 -7.64
N LEU A 195 15.78 14.59 -8.83
CA LEU A 195 15.20 15.09 -10.07
C LEU A 195 13.89 14.36 -10.37
N LEU A 196 12.95 15.07 -10.97
CA LEU A 196 11.78 14.47 -11.61
C LEU A 196 12.22 13.64 -12.83
N PRO A 197 11.49 12.57 -13.22
CA PRO A 197 11.82 11.79 -14.41
C PRO A 197 11.96 12.66 -15.68
N GLU A 198 11.03 13.60 -15.89
CA GLU A 198 11.06 14.54 -17.02
C GLU A 198 12.25 15.51 -16.99
N ALA A 199 12.89 15.68 -15.83
CA ALA A 199 14.07 16.52 -15.63
C ALA A 199 15.38 15.72 -15.62
N GLY A 200 15.36 14.45 -16.05
CA GLY A 200 16.52 13.55 -16.06
C GLY A 200 16.71 12.72 -14.79
N GLY A 201 15.70 12.67 -13.92
CA GLY A 201 15.57 11.66 -12.88
C GLY A 201 15.37 10.26 -13.47
N LEU A 202 15.52 9.23 -12.64
CA LEU A 202 15.26 7.85 -13.04
C LEU A 202 13.76 7.62 -13.25
N ASN A 203 13.42 6.59 -14.03
CA ASN A 203 12.07 6.05 -14.04
C ASN A 203 11.75 5.53 -12.61
N PRO A 204 10.60 5.88 -12.02
CA PRO A 204 10.22 5.39 -10.69
C PRO A 204 10.13 3.86 -10.59
N GLU A 205 10.03 3.13 -11.70
CA GLU A 205 10.17 1.67 -11.70
C GLU A 205 11.58 1.17 -11.41
N ASP A 206 12.61 1.96 -11.74
CA ASP A 206 14.01 1.54 -11.68
C ASP A 206 14.69 1.98 -10.37
N GLY A 207 14.32 3.13 -9.81
CA GLY A 207 14.92 3.65 -8.59
C GLY A 207 14.76 5.16 -8.41
N ILE A 208 15.27 5.67 -7.29
CA ILE A 208 15.37 7.11 -7.03
C ILE A 208 16.81 7.44 -6.61
N ASN A 209 17.42 8.43 -7.28
CA ASN A 209 18.71 8.97 -6.86
C ASN A 209 18.48 10.12 -5.86
N PHE A 210 18.71 9.84 -4.58
CA PHE A 210 18.65 10.84 -3.52
C PHE A 210 19.96 11.60 -3.37
N ASP A 211 19.92 12.91 -3.56
CA ASP A 211 20.98 13.84 -3.20
C ASP A 211 20.68 14.36 -1.77
N TYR A 212 21.20 13.67 -0.76
CA TYR A 212 20.98 14.01 0.64
C TYR A 212 21.65 15.33 1.03
N PHE A 213 21.02 16.03 1.97
CA PHE A 213 21.70 17.09 2.69
C PHE A 213 22.55 16.45 3.80
N VAL A 214 23.85 16.75 3.80
CA VAL A 214 24.83 16.07 4.65
C VAL A 214 25.64 17.05 5.51
N ASP A 215 26.13 16.53 6.63
CA ASP A 215 27.08 17.21 7.50
C ASP A 215 28.51 17.11 6.97
N ARG A 216 29.47 17.70 7.69
CA ARG A 216 30.88 17.75 7.28
C ARG A 216 31.55 16.39 7.11
N ASP A 217 31.01 15.36 7.77
CA ASP A 217 31.50 13.98 7.70
C ASP A 217 30.80 13.16 6.59
N GLY A 218 29.84 13.76 5.86
CA GLY A 218 29.06 13.11 4.81
C GLY A 218 27.83 12.35 5.31
N SER A 219 27.53 12.37 6.61
CA SER A 219 26.33 11.75 7.17
C SER A 219 25.10 12.62 6.92
N SER A 220 23.91 12.01 6.80
CA SER A 220 22.63 12.73 6.70
C SER A 220 22.46 13.72 7.86
N LYS A 221 22.29 15.01 7.54
CA LYS A 221 22.26 16.10 8.54
C LYS A 221 20.88 16.27 9.17
N SER A 222 20.83 16.71 10.42
CA SER A 222 19.59 17.24 11.01
C SER A 222 19.11 18.46 10.24
N MET A 223 17.84 18.51 9.87
CA MET A 223 17.32 19.61 9.04
C MET A 223 16.67 20.73 9.84
N ILE A 224 16.52 20.58 11.16
CA ILE A 224 15.97 21.60 12.05
C ILE A 224 16.68 21.56 13.40
N SER A 225 16.89 22.73 14.01
CA SER A 225 17.42 22.86 15.37
C SER A 225 16.42 23.60 16.24
N LEU A 226 15.98 22.96 17.33
CA LEU A 226 15.01 23.52 18.28
C LEU A 226 15.60 23.47 19.70
N ASP A 227 15.19 24.43 20.52
CA ASP A 227 15.61 24.47 21.92
C ASP A 227 14.92 23.37 22.75
N GLY A 228 15.71 22.66 23.54
CA GLY A 228 15.25 21.65 24.50
C GLY A 228 15.35 20.20 24.00
N PRO A 229 15.09 19.21 24.86
CA PRO A 229 15.22 17.80 24.52
C PRO A 229 14.05 17.29 23.67
N GLY A 230 14.22 16.12 23.05
CA GLY A 230 13.16 15.42 22.34
C GLY A 230 13.50 15.19 20.86
N TYR A 231 12.76 14.27 20.25
CA TYR A 231 12.83 14.03 18.81
C TYR A 231 12.01 15.07 18.07
N VAL A 232 12.32 15.34 16.81
CA VAL A 232 11.53 16.23 15.95
C VAL A 232 11.01 15.44 14.76
N TRP A 233 9.69 15.46 14.59
CA TRP A 233 9.00 14.85 13.46
C TRP A 233 8.24 15.90 12.68
N PHE A 234 8.15 15.72 11.36
CA PHE A 234 7.32 16.56 10.51
C PHE A 234 5.99 15.86 10.25
N GLU A 235 4.91 16.64 10.34
CA GLU A 235 3.54 16.19 10.11
C GLU A 235 3.12 16.40 8.66
N TRP A 236 3.57 17.48 8.05
CA TRP A 236 3.35 17.76 6.64
C TRP A 236 4.41 18.72 6.12
N LEU A 237 4.54 18.74 4.79
CA LEU A 237 5.35 19.67 4.03
C LEU A 237 4.47 20.31 2.95
N MET A 238 4.60 21.62 2.74
CA MET A 238 3.81 22.40 1.79
C MET A 238 4.71 23.36 1.02
N ASN A 239 4.40 23.57 -0.26
CA ASN A 239 5.03 24.57 -1.11
C ASN A 239 4.05 25.74 -1.33
N ILE A 240 4.31 26.82 -0.59
CA ILE A 240 3.47 28.02 -0.51
C ILE A 240 4.19 29.16 -1.24
N PRO A 241 3.58 29.80 -2.25
CA PRO A 241 4.19 30.97 -2.88
C PRO A 241 4.20 32.18 -1.93
N ASP A 242 5.29 32.94 -1.94
CA ASP A 242 5.36 34.25 -1.27
C ASP A 242 4.55 35.33 -2.04
N SER A 243 4.53 36.55 -1.50
CA SER A 243 3.86 37.69 -2.14
C SER A 243 4.37 38.07 -3.55
N ASN A 244 5.56 37.59 -3.93
CA ASN A 244 6.17 37.79 -5.25
C ASN A 244 6.00 36.56 -6.16
N GLY A 245 5.35 35.50 -5.68
CA GLY A 245 5.18 34.23 -6.40
C GLY A 245 6.36 33.27 -6.29
N ASN A 246 7.37 33.55 -5.45
CA ASN A 246 8.47 32.62 -5.23
C ASN A 246 8.03 31.47 -4.31
N GLU A 247 8.40 30.25 -4.66
CA GLU A 247 8.12 29.08 -3.84
C GLU A 247 8.80 29.18 -2.46
N GLN A 248 8.05 28.85 -1.41
CA GLN A 248 8.53 28.72 -0.03
C GLN A 248 8.14 27.34 0.50
N LEU A 249 9.11 26.60 1.02
CA LEU A 249 8.86 25.28 1.58
C LEU A 249 8.62 25.39 3.09
N VAL A 250 7.43 24.98 3.53
CA VAL A 250 6.94 25.15 4.90
C VAL A 250 6.55 23.80 5.47
N ALA A 251 6.94 23.52 6.72
CA ALA A 251 6.65 22.26 7.38
C ALA A 251 5.98 22.49 8.73
N LYS A 252 5.02 21.63 9.10
CA LYS A 252 4.57 21.52 10.49
C LYS A 252 5.38 20.48 11.21
N TYR A 253 5.87 20.83 12.40
CA TYR A 253 6.71 19.96 13.21
C TYR A 253 6.11 19.70 14.59
N SER A 254 6.53 18.60 15.17
CA SER A 254 6.30 18.21 16.56
C SER A 254 7.64 17.86 17.20
N ARG A 255 7.97 18.54 18.31
CA ARG A 255 9.05 18.13 19.22
C ARG A 255 8.46 17.28 20.33
N VAL A 256 8.86 16.02 20.38
CA VAL A 256 8.22 14.99 21.20
C VAL A 256 9.18 14.40 22.23
N GLY A 257 8.63 14.03 23.38
CA GLY A 257 9.34 13.31 24.43
C GLY A 257 9.18 11.80 24.36
N GLY A 258 9.77 11.12 25.34
CA GLY A 258 9.40 9.73 25.62
C GLY A 258 7.90 9.60 25.92
N GLN A 259 7.30 8.47 25.56
CA GLN A 259 5.84 8.22 25.65
C GLN A 259 4.98 9.12 24.76
N TRP A 260 5.51 9.65 23.65
CA TRP A 260 4.74 10.35 22.61
C TRP A 260 4.11 11.68 23.03
N GLN A 261 4.54 12.25 24.15
CA GLN A 261 4.06 13.56 24.63
C GLN A 261 4.67 14.70 23.81
N ASN A 262 3.86 15.68 23.41
CA ASN A 262 4.36 16.87 22.72
C ASN A 262 4.98 17.86 23.71
N TYR A 263 6.23 18.25 23.47
CA TYR A 263 6.87 19.37 24.14
C TYR A 263 6.66 20.69 23.39
N GLU A 264 6.60 20.63 22.06
CA GLU A 264 6.33 21.78 21.20
C GLU A 264 5.68 21.30 19.90
N ARG A 265 4.73 22.08 19.37
CA ARG A 265 4.23 21.92 17.99
C ARG A 265 4.20 23.27 17.31
N GLY A 266 4.62 23.31 16.05
CA GLY A 266 4.80 24.55 15.34
C GLY A 266 4.95 24.40 13.84
N VAL A 267 5.26 25.50 13.19
CA VAL A 267 5.56 25.57 11.76
C VAL A 267 6.97 26.11 11.57
N ALA A 268 7.69 25.57 10.61
CA ALA A 268 9.04 25.97 10.22
C ALA A 268 9.11 26.28 8.72
N LEU A 269 9.94 27.25 8.37
CA LEU A 269 10.21 27.68 7.00
C LEU A 269 11.60 27.19 6.58
N PHE A 270 11.72 26.59 5.40
CA PHE A 270 13.01 26.21 4.84
C PHE A 270 13.75 27.46 4.34
N ASN A 271 14.97 27.66 4.81
CA ASN A 271 15.88 28.68 4.33
C ASN A 271 16.84 28.08 3.31
N ASP A 272 16.69 28.44 2.03
CA ASP A 272 17.52 27.90 0.94
C ASP A 272 19.02 28.23 1.09
N ALA A 273 19.36 29.35 1.72
CA ALA A 273 20.76 29.77 1.84
C ALA A 273 21.52 28.98 2.90
N SER A 274 20.85 28.62 4.00
CA SER A 274 21.42 27.77 5.05
C SER A 274 21.11 26.29 4.85
N GLU A 275 20.16 25.97 3.96
CA GLU A 275 19.61 24.63 3.74
C GLU A 275 19.08 23.99 5.03
N MET A 276 18.38 24.78 5.83
CA MET A 276 17.84 24.39 7.14
C MET A 276 16.40 24.90 7.30
N PHE A 277 15.58 24.17 8.04
CA PHE A 277 14.30 24.67 8.52
C PHE A 277 14.49 25.54 9.75
N GLU A 278 13.90 26.72 9.72
CA GLU A 278 13.90 27.69 10.81
C GLU A 278 12.49 27.80 11.38
N LYS A 279 12.37 27.76 12.70
CA LYS A 279 11.08 27.90 13.39
C LYS A 279 10.43 29.23 13.03
N LEU A 280 9.21 29.16 12.50
CA LEU A 280 8.39 30.32 12.15
C LEU A 280 7.42 30.67 13.28
N SER A 281 6.68 29.68 13.78
CA SER A 281 5.72 29.85 14.88
C SER A 281 5.52 28.55 15.68
N ASN A 282 4.96 28.65 16.88
CA ASN A 282 4.47 27.50 17.65
C ASN A 282 3.12 27.85 18.31
N SER A 283 2.38 26.83 18.75
CA SER A 283 1.12 27.03 19.48
C SER A 283 0.85 25.94 20.51
N GLU A 284 0.39 26.36 21.70
CA GLU A 284 -0.05 25.45 22.76
C GLU A 284 -1.33 24.68 22.39
N ASP A 285 -2.18 25.25 21.52
CA ASP A 285 -3.43 24.61 21.09
C ASP A 285 -3.19 23.26 20.39
N TRP A 286 -2.04 23.10 19.74
CA TRP A 286 -1.67 21.86 19.09
C TRP A 286 -1.14 20.79 20.06
N LEU A 287 -0.69 21.14 21.27
CA LEU A 287 -0.05 20.18 22.19
C LEU A 287 -0.97 19.02 22.61
N LYS A 288 -2.29 19.23 22.60
CA LYS A 288 -3.29 18.26 23.07
C LYS A 288 -3.53 17.09 22.11
N GLY A 289 -3.17 17.22 20.83
CA GLY A 289 -3.34 16.17 19.83
C GLY A 289 -2.06 15.40 19.56
N TYR A 290 -2.16 14.13 19.16
CA TYR A 290 -1.00 13.36 18.71
C TYR A 290 -0.37 13.97 17.44
N SER A 291 0.94 13.74 17.26
CA SER A 291 1.61 14.00 16.00
C SER A 291 1.13 12.97 14.98
N ILE A 292 0.58 13.45 13.87
CA ILE A 292 0.04 12.61 12.80
C ILE A 292 0.67 13.09 11.50
N MET A 293 1.17 12.14 10.71
CA MET A 293 1.69 12.46 9.39
C MET A 293 0.55 12.57 8.40
N HIS A 294 0.64 13.59 7.55
CA HIS A 294 -0.32 13.94 6.53
C HIS A 294 0.41 14.21 5.21
N HIS A 295 -0.33 14.06 4.11
CA HIS A 295 0.14 14.33 2.75
C HIS A 295 -0.78 15.36 2.10
N PRO A 296 -0.50 16.67 2.25
CA PRO A 296 -1.42 17.69 1.79
C PRO A 296 -1.53 17.78 0.27
N PHE A 297 -2.72 18.14 -0.21
CA PHE A 297 -2.95 18.50 -1.60
C PHE A 297 -3.62 19.86 -1.73
N LYS A 298 -3.42 20.51 -2.87
CA LYS A 298 -4.07 21.78 -3.21
C LYS A 298 -5.44 21.51 -3.84
N ALA A 299 -6.46 22.28 -3.45
CA ALA A 299 -7.73 22.34 -4.17
C ALA A 299 -8.43 23.70 -3.93
N MET A 300 -9.31 24.10 -4.85
CA MET A 300 -10.08 25.35 -4.73
C MET A 300 -11.47 25.10 -4.14
N ARG A 301 -11.90 26.01 -3.27
CA ARG A 301 -13.31 26.22 -2.93
C ARG A 301 -13.79 27.54 -3.48
N GLY A 302 -14.72 27.52 -4.43
CA GLY A 302 -15.08 28.74 -5.16
C GLY A 302 -13.82 29.36 -5.77
N ASP A 303 -13.47 30.57 -5.32
CA ASP A 303 -12.31 31.31 -5.82
C ASP A 303 -11.08 31.24 -4.89
N GLN A 304 -11.11 30.46 -3.80
CA GLN A 304 -10.03 30.43 -2.79
C GLN A 304 -9.27 29.10 -2.77
N ASN A 305 -7.95 29.21 -2.88
CA ASN A 305 -7.00 28.10 -2.79
C ASN A 305 -6.72 27.68 -1.35
N HIS A 306 -6.77 26.36 -1.11
CA HIS A 306 -6.47 25.75 0.18
C HIS A 306 -5.54 24.56 0.03
N TYR A 307 -4.76 24.30 1.07
CA TYR A 307 -4.17 22.99 1.33
C TYR A 307 -5.15 22.17 2.15
N TYR A 308 -5.44 20.96 1.69
CA TYR A 308 -6.23 19.94 2.37
C TYR A 308 -5.30 18.96 3.05
N ILE A 309 -5.71 18.49 4.22
CA ILE A 309 -4.94 17.63 5.12
C ILE A 309 -5.91 16.51 5.52
N THR A 310 -5.61 15.24 5.24
CA THR A 310 -6.67 14.20 5.16
C THR A 310 -6.35 12.83 5.78
N SER A 311 -5.19 12.64 6.42
CA SER A 311 -4.79 11.36 7.03
C SER A 311 -5.80 10.85 8.08
N GLU A 312 -6.06 9.54 8.15
CA GLU A 312 -7.01 8.91 9.09
C GLU A 312 -8.43 9.52 9.08
N PHE A 313 -8.90 10.03 7.93
CA PHE A 313 -10.14 10.82 7.81
C PHE A 313 -10.16 12.08 8.70
N GLN A 314 -9.00 12.58 9.14
CA GLN A 314 -8.89 13.92 9.72
C GLN A 314 -8.91 14.94 8.59
N MET A 315 -10.11 15.25 8.11
CA MET A 315 -10.32 16.17 6.99
C MET A 315 -10.27 17.62 7.47
N GLN A 316 -9.12 18.25 7.28
CA GLN A 316 -8.87 19.65 7.57
C GLN A 316 -8.40 20.39 6.32
N ARG A 317 -8.48 21.72 6.35
CA ARG A 317 -7.84 22.56 5.36
C ARG A 317 -7.39 23.90 5.94
N VAL A 318 -6.48 24.53 5.23
CA VAL A 318 -5.97 25.86 5.56
C VAL A 318 -5.73 26.65 4.26
N PRO A 319 -6.00 27.97 4.23
CA PRO A 319 -5.67 28.78 3.06
C PRO A 319 -4.18 28.67 2.71
N ILE A 320 -3.86 28.76 1.41
CA ILE A 320 -2.46 28.80 0.95
C ILE A 320 -1.88 30.18 1.25
N ASP A 321 -1.45 30.38 2.49
CA ASP A 321 -0.91 31.64 3.00
C ASP A 321 0.03 31.34 4.18
N ILE A 322 1.29 31.78 4.05
CA ILE A 322 2.34 31.53 5.05
C ILE A 322 1.99 32.12 6.43
N ASP A 323 1.26 33.23 6.48
CA ASP A 323 0.86 33.87 7.73
C ASP A 323 -0.28 33.10 8.43
N LEU A 324 -1.04 32.30 7.69
CA LEU A 324 -2.20 31.56 8.20
C LEU A 324 -1.88 30.12 8.57
N VAL A 325 -0.96 29.45 7.88
CA VAL A 325 -0.58 28.05 8.19
C VAL A 325 0.01 27.88 9.59
N GLY A 326 0.63 28.93 10.14
CA GLY A 326 1.15 28.95 11.52
C GLY A 326 0.10 29.15 12.61
N ARG A 327 -1.19 29.26 12.27
CA ARG A 327 -2.27 29.68 13.18
C ARG A 327 -3.36 28.61 13.30
N PRO A 328 -3.48 27.89 14.44
CA PRO A 328 -4.49 26.84 14.63
C PRO A 328 -5.92 27.29 14.28
N GLU A 329 -6.28 28.53 14.61
CA GLU A 329 -7.61 29.08 14.38
C GLU A 329 -7.92 29.38 12.91
N ALA A 330 -6.90 29.39 12.03
CA ALA A 330 -7.08 29.54 10.59
C ALA A 330 -7.57 28.25 9.92
N TYR A 331 -7.40 27.10 10.57
CA TYR A 331 -7.79 25.80 10.04
C TYR A 331 -9.31 25.63 10.09
N GLU A 332 -9.84 25.00 9.05
CA GLU A 332 -11.22 24.54 8.98
C GLU A 332 -11.24 23.02 8.99
N SER A 333 -12.08 22.43 9.85
CA SER A 333 -12.30 20.99 9.87
C SER A 333 -13.65 20.68 9.24
N PHE A 334 -13.72 19.61 8.46
CA PHE A 334 -15.00 19.06 8.02
C PHE A 334 -15.64 18.25 9.17
N THR A 335 -16.73 18.77 9.74
CA THR A 335 -17.22 18.26 11.03
C THR A 335 -18.70 18.55 11.28
N CYS A 336 -19.36 17.66 12.02
CA CYS A 336 -20.73 17.86 12.52
C CYS A 336 -20.78 18.54 13.89
N LEU A 337 -19.64 18.99 14.43
CA LEU A 337 -19.62 19.77 15.68
C LEU A 337 -20.10 21.21 15.47
N GLN A 338 -20.57 21.88 16.52
CA GLN A 338 -20.87 23.32 16.44
C GLN A 338 -19.59 24.14 16.18
N PRO A 339 -19.65 25.24 15.40
CA PRO A 339 -18.50 26.09 15.13
C PRO A 339 -17.80 26.56 16.43
N GLY A 340 -16.46 26.48 16.45
CA GLY A 340 -15.61 26.89 17.58
C GLY A 340 -15.48 25.87 18.71
N SER A 341 -16.14 24.70 18.60
CA SER A 341 -16.12 23.69 19.66
C SER A 341 -14.90 22.76 19.58
N ARG A 342 -14.66 22.04 20.69
CA ARG A 342 -13.63 21.01 20.84
C ARG A 342 -14.29 19.67 21.08
N TYR A 343 -13.59 18.60 20.72
CA TYR A 343 -14.06 17.24 20.96
C TYR A 343 -13.92 16.90 22.45
N ASP A 344 -15.05 16.99 23.15
CA ASP A 344 -15.24 16.54 24.53
C ASP A 344 -16.48 15.65 24.54
N LEU A 345 -16.29 14.34 24.64
CA LEU A 345 -17.36 13.36 24.52
C LEU A 345 -18.46 13.51 25.60
N GLU A 346 -18.12 14.09 26.75
CA GLU A 346 -19.06 14.26 27.87
C GLU A 346 -19.90 15.56 27.75
N HIS A 347 -19.41 16.58 27.03
CA HIS A 347 -20.11 17.87 26.85
C HIS A 347 -20.24 18.29 25.38
N LEU A 348 -20.26 17.30 24.48
CA LEU A 348 -20.19 17.51 23.05
C LEU A 348 -21.41 18.27 22.51
N LYS A 349 -21.18 19.18 21.55
CA LYS A 349 -22.23 19.93 20.88
C LYS A 349 -22.28 19.59 19.40
N LEU A 350 -23.23 18.75 19.02
CA LEU A 350 -23.53 18.44 17.63
C LEU A 350 -24.30 19.60 16.98
N ASP A 351 -23.94 19.90 15.74
CA ASP A 351 -24.64 20.83 14.87
C ASP A 351 -25.69 20.06 14.07
N ARG A 352 -26.96 20.42 14.27
CA ARG A 352 -28.11 19.77 13.64
C ARG A 352 -28.97 20.83 12.96
N ASN A 353 -29.44 20.50 11.76
CA ASN A 353 -30.38 21.31 10.99
C ASN A 353 -31.76 21.33 11.66
N ALA A 354 -32.65 22.22 11.20
CA ALA A 354 -34.01 22.35 11.74
C ALA A 354 -34.86 21.07 11.61
N ASN A 355 -34.52 20.19 10.67
CA ASN A 355 -35.15 18.88 10.47
C ASN A 355 -34.50 17.76 11.31
N GLY A 356 -33.51 18.09 12.15
CA GLY A 356 -32.83 17.15 13.04
C GLY A 356 -31.59 16.44 12.47
N THR A 357 -31.31 16.58 11.17
CA THR A 357 -30.14 15.91 10.55
C THR A 357 -28.83 16.58 10.95
N LEU A 358 -27.74 15.82 11.06
CA LEU A 358 -26.41 16.38 11.30
C LEU A 358 -26.00 17.31 10.16
N ASN A 359 -25.42 18.45 10.53
CA ASN A 359 -24.86 19.41 9.58
C ASN A 359 -23.33 19.26 9.53
N TYR A 360 -22.84 18.49 8.57
CA TYR A 360 -21.42 18.44 8.26
C TYR A 360 -21.04 19.57 7.32
N ASP A 361 -20.14 20.44 7.76
CA ASP A 361 -19.60 21.54 6.95
C ASP A 361 -18.17 21.85 7.40
N TRP A 362 -17.49 22.68 6.63
CA TRP A 362 -16.20 23.25 6.96
C TRP A 362 -16.34 24.32 8.03
N LYS A 363 -15.84 24.02 9.23
CA LYS A 363 -15.98 24.89 10.40
C LYS A 363 -14.63 25.32 10.89
N LYS A 364 -14.41 26.64 10.85
CA LYS A 364 -13.19 27.28 11.32
C LYS A 364 -12.99 27.05 12.81
N ASN A 365 -11.73 26.85 13.22
CA ASN A 365 -11.35 26.71 14.63
C ASN A 365 -12.19 25.67 15.39
N THR A 366 -12.50 24.54 14.74
CA THR A 366 -13.37 23.48 15.27
C THR A 366 -12.67 22.14 15.13
N ASP A 367 -12.81 21.27 16.13
CA ASP A 367 -12.20 19.94 16.08
C ASP A 367 -12.83 19.05 15.00
N VAL A 368 -12.01 18.18 14.41
CA VAL A 368 -12.43 17.20 13.40
C VAL A 368 -13.13 16.00 14.04
N ILE A 369 -14.08 15.40 13.32
CA ILE A 369 -14.62 14.07 13.61
C ILE A 369 -14.01 13.09 12.60
N ASN A 370 -12.93 12.43 13.02
CA ASN A 370 -12.32 11.34 12.28
C ASN A 370 -13.03 10.01 12.55
N MET A 371 -12.54 8.91 11.97
CA MET A 371 -13.19 7.61 12.08
C MET A 371 -13.31 7.11 13.52
N GLN A 372 -12.25 7.23 14.33
CA GLN A 372 -12.29 6.84 15.74
C GLN A 372 -13.35 7.64 16.51
N ARG A 373 -13.34 8.97 16.38
CA ARG A 373 -14.31 9.85 17.05
C ARG A 373 -15.73 9.58 16.59
N GLN A 374 -15.96 9.29 15.30
CA GLN A 374 -17.27 8.89 14.82
C GLN A 374 -17.76 7.60 15.50
N ASN A 375 -16.89 6.60 15.63
CA ASN A 375 -17.23 5.35 16.32
C ASN A 375 -17.55 5.59 17.79
N ASP A 376 -16.77 6.41 18.50
CA ASP A 376 -17.06 6.80 19.89
C ASP A 376 -18.46 7.45 20.02
N LEU A 377 -18.83 8.32 19.08
CA LEU A 377 -20.16 8.97 19.07
C LEU A 377 -21.29 7.96 18.85
N ILE A 378 -21.08 6.97 17.98
CA ILE A 378 -22.04 5.88 17.73
C ILE A 378 -22.17 4.99 18.97
N GLU A 379 -21.06 4.59 19.58
CA GLU A 379 -21.04 3.76 20.79
C GLU A 379 -21.73 4.44 21.98
N LYS A 380 -21.60 5.77 22.10
CA LYS A 380 -22.31 6.60 23.10
C LYS A 380 -23.76 6.88 22.74
N GLY A 381 -24.23 6.49 21.55
CA GLY A 381 -25.59 6.75 21.07
C GLY A 381 -25.89 8.23 20.80
N LEU A 382 -24.86 9.05 20.56
CA LEU A 382 -25.01 10.48 20.24
C LEU A 382 -25.38 10.71 18.78
N ILE A 383 -24.98 9.78 17.92
CA ILE A 383 -25.37 9.68 16.51
C ILE A 383 -25.68 8.21 16.18
N ASN A 384 -26.52 7.96 15.18
CA ASN A 384 -26.66 6.60 14.63
C ASN A 384 -25.60 6.34 13.56
N GLN A 385 -25.40 5.07 13.19
CA GLN A 385 -24.41 4.67 12.18
C GLN A 385 -24.67 5.38 10.84
N GLU A 386 -25.94 5.56 10.46
CA GLU A 386 -26.36 6.22 9.21
C GLU A 386 -26.15 7.74 9.22
N GLU A 387 -25.91 8.34 10.39
CA GLU A 387 -25.59 9.76 10.51
C GLU A 387 -24.07 10.04 10.39
N GLY A 388 -23.23 9.01 10.43
CA GLY A 388 -21.80 9.12 10.18
C GLY A 388 -21.51 9.52 8.73
N TRP A 389 -20.55 10.39 8.49
CA TRP A 389 -20.12 10.72 7.12
C TRP A 389 -19.11 9.71 6.56
N ILE A 390 -18.39 9.00 7.43
CA ILE A 390 -17.41 7.98 7.08
C ILE A 390 -18.12 6.64 7.02
N GLN A 391 -18.24 6.06 5.83
CA GLN A 391 -19.05 4.87 5.56
C GLN A 391 -18.30 3.82 4.73
N LEU A 392 -16.98 3.72 4.92
CA LEU A 392 -16.12 2.88 4.08
C LEU A 392 -16.35 1.38 4.35
N LEU A 393 -16.68 0.64 3.30
CA LEU A 393 -16.87 -0.80 3.34
C LEU A 393 -15.81 -1.55 2.55
N ASN A 394 -15.45 -2.74 3.01
CA ASN A 394 -14.63 -3.65 2.24
C ASN A 394 -15.46 -4.21 1.08
N LEU A 395 -14.97 -4.08 -0.16
CA LEU A 395 -15.70 -4.50 -1.35
C LEU A 395 -16.11 -5.98 -1.31
N THR A 396 -15.20 -6.85 -0.85
CA THR A 396 -15.39 -8.29 -0.88
C THR A 396 -16.26 -8.78 0.28
N THR A 397 -16.07 -8.26 1.49
CA THR A 397 -16.77 -8.74 2.70
C THR A 397 -18.01 -7.93 3.07
N HIS A 398 -18.17 -6.72 2.51
CA HIS A 398 -19.18 -5.71 2.87
C HIS A 398 -19.16 -5.26 4.34
N LYS A 399 -18.05 -5.52 5.05
CA LYS A 399 -17.87 -5.08 6.43
C LYS A 399 -17.25 -3.68 6.49
N PRO A 400 -17.61 -2.86 7.51
CA PRO A 400 -16.90 -1.61 7.79
C PRO A 400 -15.39 -1.82 7.88
N MET A 401 -14.62 -0.92 7.27
CA MET A 401 -13.17 -0.93 7.35
C MET A 401 -12.68 0.18 8.27
N HIS A 402 -11.68 -0.15 9.07
CA HIS A 402 -10.89 0.86 9.76
C HIS A 402 -9.74 1.30 8.85
N VAL A 403 -9.47 2.60 8.85
CA VAL A 403 -8.43 3.24 8.04
C VAL A 403 -7.45 3.94 8.97
N ALA A 404 -6.17 3.61 8.81
CA ALA A 404 -5.07 4.26 9.47
C ALA A 404 -4.49 5.38 8.59
N ARG A 405 -3.22 5.73 8.81
CA ARG A 405 -2.56 6.82 8.09
C ARG A 405 -2.47 6.53 6.61
N GLY A 406 -2.48 7.59 5.81
CA GLY A 406 -2.47 7.47 4.37
C GLY A 406 -2.50 8.79 3.63
N SER A 407 -2.59 8.69 2.32
CA SER A 407 -2.63 9.82 1.39
C SER A 407 -3.93 9.82 0.58
N VAL A 408 -4.36 11.01 0.18
CA VAL A 408 -5.48 11.22 -0.75
C VAL A 408 -5.01 12.15 -1.84
N PHE A 409 -5.12 11.73 -3.10
CA PHE A 409 -4.76 12.58 -4.24
C PHE A 409 -5.76 12.41 -5.37
N TRP A 410 -5.87 13.44 -6.20
CA TRP A 410 -6.60 13.38 -7.44
C TRP A 410 -5.84 12.50 -8.45
N ASN A 411 -6.58 11.72 -9.23
CA ASN A 411 -6.03 10.87 -10.27
C ASN A 411 -6.68 11.15 -11.63
N GLU A 412 -5.86 11.43 -12.63
CA GLU A 412 -6.32 11.83 -13.97
C GLU A 412 -6.96 10.66 -14.74
N TYR A 413 -6.43 9.44 -14.63
CA TYR A 413 -6.99 8.28 -15.31
C TYR A 413 -8.39 7.94 -14.80
N ARG A 414 -8.55 7.87 -13.48
CA ARG A 414 -9.84 7.58 -12.83
C ARG A 414 -10.81 8.74 -12.87
N GLN A 415 -10.32 9.98 -12.97
CA GLN A 415 -11.10 11.19 -12.73
C GLN A 415 -11.80 11.13 -11.35
N LYS A 416 -11.06 10.64 -10.35
CA LYS A 416 -11.49 10.44 -8.95
C LYS A 416 -10.38 10.84 -7.99
N TRP A 417 -10.77 11.06 -6.74
CA TRP A 417 -9.85 11.09 -5.62
C TRP A 417 -9.54 9.67 -5.19
N ILE A 418 -8.26 9.32 -5.12
CA ILE A 418 -7.76 8.02 -4.70
C ILE A 418 -7.17 8.14 -3.30
N MET A 419 -7.60 7.24 -2.42
CA MET A 419 -6.99 7.03 -1.12
C MET A 419 -6.13 5.78 -1.14
N ILE A 420 -4.88 5.92 -0.71
CA ILE A 420 -4.01 4.82 -0.30
C ILE A 420 -3.73 4.98 1.19
N ALA A 421 -4.10 3.99 2.00
CA ALA A 421 -4.01 4.07 3.45
C ALA A 421 -3.75 2.71 4.11
N GLY A 422 -3.22 2.72 5.34
CA GLY A 422 -3.11 1.50 6.15
C GLY A 422 -4.48 1.00 6.64
N GLY A 423 -4.59 -0.31 6.87
CA GLY A 423 -5.77 -0.96 7.44
C GLY A 423 -5.88 -0.83 8.97
N ALA A 424 -6.89 -1.52 9.53
CA ALA A 424 -7.35 -1.42 10.94
C ALA A 424 -6.30 -1.54 12.05
N HIS A 425 -5.21 -2.24 11.74
CA HIS A 425 -4.10 -2.38 12.65
C HIS A 425 -2.87 -1.94 11.88
N ASP A 426 -2.26 -0.83 12.26
CA ASP A 426 -0.89 -0.46 11.81
C ASP A 426 0.14 -1.60 12.07
N TYR A 427 -0.26 -2.64 12.80
CA TYR A 427 0.49 -3.86 13.09
C TYR A 427 0.33 -5.00 12.08
N ASN A 428 -0.74 -5.03 11.27
CA ASN A 428 -0.98 -6.05 10.24
C ASN A 428 -1.14 -5.32 8.91
N GLY A 429 -0.06 -5.19 8.13
CA GLY A 429 0.13 -4.20 7.06
C GLY A 429 -0.73 -4.39 5.80
N ASP A 430 -2.04 -4.44 5.94
CA ASP A 430 -2.99 -4.29 4.84
C ASP A 430 -2.93 -2.84 4.32
N ILE A 431 -2.78 -2.71 3.01
CA ILE A 431 -2.82 -1.43 2.30
C ILE A 431 -4.10 -1.35 1.50
N LEU A 432 -4.87 -0.30 1.77
CA LEU A 432 -6.21 -0.08 1.25
C LEU A 432 -6.17 0.88 0.08
N TYR A 433 -6.95 0.56 -0.94
CA TYR A 433 -7.27 1.42 -2.07
C TYR A 433 -8.76 1.79 -2.03
N SER A 434 -9.08 3.07 -2.20
CA SER A 434 -10.47 3.56 -2.29
C SER A 434 -10.59 4.74 -3.26
N GLU A 435 -11.79 4.97 -3.77
CA GLU A 435 -12.11 6.06 -4.69
C GLU A 435 -13.27 6.92 -4.18
N ALA A 436 -13.22 8.22 -4.49
CA ALA A 436 -14.31 9.16 -4.24
C ALA A 436 -14.43 10.25 -5.31
N ASP A 437 -15.63 10.81 -5.44
CA ASP A 437 -15.90 11.91 -6.38
C ASP A 437 -15.39 13.28 -5.91
N THR A 438 -15.25 13.44 -4.59
CA THR A 438 -14.70 14.64 -3.93
C THR A 438 -13.68 14.21 -2.87
N PRO A 439 -12.78 15.09 -2.40
CA PRO A 439 -11.77 14.69 -1.42
C PRO A 439 -12.38 14.31 -0.06
N VAL A 440 -13.58 14.80 0.26
CA VAL A 440 -14.33 14.43 1.47
C VAL A 440 -15.22 13.21 1.28
N GLY A 441 -15.18 12.57 0.12
CA GLY A 441 -16.00 11.41 -0.19
C GLY A 441 -17.13 11.70 -1.19
N PRO A 442 -18.18 10.87 -1.22
CA PRO A 442 -18.39 9.71 -0.35
C PRO A 442 -17.35 8.61 -0.62
N TRP A 443 -16.72 8.12 0.46
CA TRP A 443 -15.81 6.98 0.43
C TRP A 443 -16.60 5.72 0.75
N GLY A 444 -17.11 5.05 -0.28
CA GLY A 444 -18.07 3.95 -0.12
C GLY A 444 -17.42 2.57 -0.02
N TYR A 445 -16.43 2.29 -0.87
CA TYR A 445 -15.79 0.98 -0.98
C TYR A 445 -14.27 1.07 -0.99
N ALA A 446 -13.62 0.08 -0.41
CA ALA A 446 -12.18 -0.14 -0.52
C ALA A 446 -11.84 -1.60 -0.81
N CYS A 447 -10.70 -1.83 -1.45
CA CYS A 447 -10.07 -3.14 -1.59
C CYS A 447 -8.67 -3.13 -0.96
N VAL A 448 -8.15 -4.32 -0.64
CA VAL A 448 -6.77 -4.50 -0.16
C VAL A 448 -5.89 -4.71 -1.38
N VAL A 449 -4.87 -3.86 -1.55
CA VAL A 449 -3.93 -3.91 -2.69
C VAL A 449 -2.56 -4.46 -2.33
N ALA A 450 -2.17 -4.43 -1.05
CA ALA A 450 -1.00 -5.11 -0.53
C ALA A 450 -1.26 -5.59 0.91
N ARG A 451 -0.50 -6.60 1.36
CA ARG A 451 -0.55 -7.14 2.73
C ARG A 451 0.85 -7.52 3.19
N HIS A 452 1.16 -7.13 4.43
CA HIS A 452 2.41 -7.45 5.11
C HIS A 452 2.15 -8.18 6.43
N ASP A 453 3.04 -9.13 6.77
CA ASP A 453 3.07 -9.77 8.09
C ASP A 453 3.79 -8.86 9.11
N ASN A 454 4.78 -8.10 8.65
CA ASN A 454 5.38 -7.01 9.38
C ASN A 454 4.58 -5.70 9.22
N MET A 455 4.92 -4.67 10.01
CA MET A 455 4.28 -3.37 9.90
C MET A 455 4.65 -2.73 8.57
N PHE A 456 3.65 -2.18 7.89
CA PHE A 456 3.80 -1.25 6.79
C PHE A 456 2.87 -0.08 7.04
N TYR A 457 3.43 1.06 7.47
CA TYR A 457 2.63 2.22 7.87
C TYR A 457 3.05 3.47 7.13
N ASN A 458 2.26 4.53 7.30
CA ASN A 458 2.47 5.80 6.63
C ASN A 458 2.55 5.69 5.09
N PRO A 459 1.66 4.91 4.43
CA PRO A 459 1.69 4.79 2.99
C PRO A 459 1.34 6.12 2.32
N SER A 460 2.13 6.52 1.32
CA SER A 460 1.90 7.73 0.55
C SER A 460 2.05 7.48 -0.93
N GLN A 461 1.09 7.99 -1.70
CA GLN A 461 1.19 8.08 -3.16
C GLN A 461 2.11 9.23 -3.54
N HIS A 462 2.78 9.07 -4.68
CA HIS A 462 3.63 10.09 -5.28
C HIS A 462 3.11 10.49 -6.66
N PRO A 463 2.09 11.36 -6.78
CA PRO A 463 1.48 11.71 -8.07
C PRO A 463 2.45 12.29 -9.11
N PHE A 464 3.59 12.80 -8.66
CA PHE A 464 4.67 13.27 -9.55
C PHE A 464 5.46 12.13 -10.22
N PHE A 465 5.18 10.88 -9.88
CA PHE A 465 5.70 9.69 -10.54
C PHE A 465 4.66 8.93 -11.37
N ASP A 466 3.40 9.34 -11.33
CA ASP A 466 2.33 8.69 -12.06
C ASP A 466 2.65 8.56 -13.56
N GLN A 467 2.33 7.42 -14.13
CA GLN A 467 2.54 7.09 -15.54
C GLN A 467 1.21 6.76 -16.22
N GLU A 468 1.21 6.80 -17.56
CA GLU A 468 0.00 6.55 -18.38
C GLU A 468 -1.20 7.40 -17.90
N ASP A 469 -0.97 8.71 -17.75
CA ASP A 469 -1.98 9.68 -17.27
C ASP A 469 -2.61 9.29 -15.92
N GLY A 470 -1.83 8.67 -15.02
CA GLY A 470 -2.30 8.23 -13.71
C GLY A 470 -2.90 6.83 -13.66
N ARG A 471 -2.88 6.06 -14.77
CA ARG A 471 -3.28 4.65 -14.71
C ARG A 471 -2.31 3.84 -13.84
N ILE A 472 -1.02 4.13 -13.95
CA ILE A 472 0.01 3.50 -13.13
C ILE A 472 0.41 4.50 -12.05
N ILE A 473 0.14 4.16 -10.79
CA ILE A 473 0.49 4.98 -9.64
C ILE A 473 1.57 4.31 -8.79
N PHE A 474 2.32 5.11 -8.06
CA PHE A 474 3.38 4.67 -7.16
C PHE A 474 3.09 5.11 -5.74
N PHE A 475 3.33 4.21 -4.79
CA PHE A 475 3.25 4.53 -3.37
C PHE A 475 4.34 3.85 -2.58
N GLU A 476 4.77 4.47 -1.49
CA GLU A 476 5.71 3.87 -0.55
C GLU A 476 5.23 4.01 0.90
N GLY A 477 5.78 3.18 1.78
CA GLY A 477 5.52 3.24 3.22
C GLY A 477 6.65 2.59 4.01
N THR A 478 6.62 2.81 5.32
CA THR A 478 7.66 2.34 6.23
C THR A 478 7.43 0.88 6.59
N TYR A 479 8.32 0.01 6.12
CA TYR A 479 8.36 -1.39 6.46
C TYR A 479 9.23 -1.63 7.69
N THR A 480 8.66 -2.24 8.74
CA THR A 480 9.42 -2.56 9.95
C THR A 480 8.78 -3.64 10.80
N ASN A 481 9.58 -4.29 11.63
CA ASN A 481 9.13 -5.19 12.67
C ASN A 481 9.21 -4.55 14.08
N PHE A 482 9.40 -3.23 14.19
CA PHE A 482 9.65 -2.55 15.48
C PHE A 482 8.62 -2.86 16.58
N TRP A 483 7.34 -2.97 16.20
CA TRP A 483 6.25 -3.41 17.07
C TRP A 483 5.49 -4.63 16.54
N GLY A 484 6.06 -5.29 15.53
CA GLY A 484 5.49 -6.48 14.92
C GLY A 484 5.75 -7.73 15.75
N GLN A 485 5.05 -8.81 15.39
CA GLN A 485 5.31 -10.15 15.94
C GLN A 485 6.08 -11.05 14.95
N GLY A 486 6.41 -10.52 13.77
CA GLY A 486 7.13 -11.24 12.72
C GLY A 486 8.63 -11.34 13.00
N SER A 487 9.37 -11.90 12.03
CA SER A 487 10.83 -11.86 12.06
C SER A 487 11.35 -10.57 11.44
N THR A 488 12.35 -9.96 12.09
CA THR A 488 13.05 -8.81 11.55
C THR A 488 13.78 -9.21 10.27
N LYS A 489 13.43 -8.59 9.14
CA LYS A 489 14.08 -8.82 7.86
C LYS A 489 15.32 -7.94 7.76
N ALA A 490 16.51 -8.56 7.82
CA ALA A 490 17.78 -7.84 7.75
C ALA A 490 17.86 -6.92 6.53
N HIS A 491 18.45 -5.73 6.70
CA HIS A 491 18.52 -4.64 5.71
C HIS A 491 17.19 -3.98 5.33
N TYR A 492 16.05 -4.64 5.47
CA TYR A 492 14.74 -4.07 5.14
C TYR A 492 14.06 -3.40 6.32
N ASP A 493 14.35 -3.84 7.54
CA ASP A 493 13.72 -3.26 8.73
C ASP A 493 13.96 -1.75 8.81
N TYR A 494 12.89 -1.01 9.14
CA TYR A 494 12.88 0.43 9.35
C TYR A 494 13.28 1.23 8.10
N ASN A 495 12.67 0.91 6.97
CA ASN A 495 12.94 1.55 5.68
C ASN A 495 11.70 1.67 4.80
N GLN A 496 11.78 2.49 3.75
CA GLN A 496 10.69 2.70 2.82
C GLN A 496 10.68 1.64 1.69
N LEU A 497 9.53 1.01 1.46
CA LEU A 497 9.30 0.06 0.38
C LEU A 497 8.38 0.68 -0.68
N MET A 498 8.82 0.67 -1.94
CA MET A 498 8.09 1.21 -3.09
C MET A 498 7.23 0.14 -3.75
N TYR A 499 6.00 0.52 -4.08
CA TYR A 499 5.01 -0.28 -4.79
C TYR A 499 4.51 0.44 -6.04
N LYS A 500 4.14 -0.34 -7.04
CA LYS A 500 3.39 0.08 -8.23
C LYS A 500 2.00 -0.52 -8.21
N LEU A 501 1.00 0.27 -8.61
CA LEU A 501 -0.38 -0.20 -8.76
C LEU A 501 -0.95 0.21 -10.13
N ASP A 502 -1.43 -0.78 -10.89
CA ASP A 502 -2.13 -0.56 -12.16
C ASP A 502 -3.64 -0.46 -11.92
N LEU A 503 -4.18 0.75 -12.06
CA LEU A 503 -5.61 1.04 -11.91
C LEU A 503 -6.45 0.49 -13.07
N GLY A 504 -5.83 0.05 -14.17
CA GLY A 504 -6.51 -0.66 -15.25
C GLY A 504 -6.95 -2.08 -14.87
N LYS A 505 -6.38 -2.67 -13.81
CA LYS A 505 -6.68 -4.05 -13.40
C LYS A 505 -8.02 -4.13 -12.65
N GLU A 506 -8.74 -5.24 -12.87
CA GLU A 506 -10.05 -5.53 -12.28
C GLU A 506 -10.05 -5.48 -10.74
N ALA A 507 -8.94 -5.87 -10.11
CA ALA A 507 -8.77 -5.83 -8.66
C ALA A 507 -8.89 -4.43 -8.03
N THR A 508 -8.75 -3.36 -8.83
CA THR A 508 -8.88 -1.96 -8.39
C THR A 508 -10.19 -1.32 -8.82
N MET A 509 -11.09 -2.05 -9.48
CA MET A 509 -12.38 -1.51 -9.92
C MET A 509 -13.34 -1.45 -8.74
N LEU A 510 -13.83 -0.25 -8.42
CA LEU A 510 -14.75 -0.01 -7.32
C LEU A 510 -16.10 0.53 -7.81
N PRO A 511 -17.23 0.16 -7.16
CA PRO A 511 -18.50 0.81 -7.39
C PRO A 511 -18.42 2.31 -7.07
N SER A 512 -19.00 3.14 -7.94
CA SER A 512 -19.12 4.59 -7.77
C SER A 512 -20.51 5.00 -7.28
N PRO A 513 -20.63 6.12 -6.55
CA PRO A 513 -21.93 6.62 -6.12
C PRO A 513 -22.74 7.10 -7.33
N VAL A 514 -24.02 6.71 -7.34
CA VAL A 514 -25.04 7.26 -8.24
C VAL A 514 -25.89 8.23 -7.43
N TYR A 515 -25.91 9.49 -7.86
CA TYR A 515 -26.61 10.56 -7.19
C TYR A 515 -28.02 10.72 -7.77
N ARG A 516 -29.01 10.89 -6.89
CA ARG A 516 -30.30 11.44 -7.27
C ARG A 516 -30.18 12.95 -7.29
N MET A 517 -30.58 13.54 -8.41
CA MET A 517 -30.65 14.99 -8.59
C MET A 517 -32.02 15.51 -8.15
N THR A 518 -32.15 16.80 -7.84
CA THR A 518 -33.40 17.46 -7.39
C THR A 518 -34.55 17.37 -8.40
N ASN A 519 -34.25 17.18 -9.68
CA ASN A 519 -35.24 16.91 -10.73
C ASN A 519 -35.63 15.42 -10.85
N GLY A 520 -35.11 14.56 -9.98
CA GLY A 520 -35.31 13.12 -9.97
C GLY A 520 -34.44 12.33 -10.95
N ASN A 521 -33.57 13.00 -11.73
CA ASN A 521 -32.57 12.32 -12.57
C ASN A 521 -31.56 11.54 -11.73
N LEU A 522 -30.92 10.54 -12.31
CA LEU A 522 -29.77 9.84 -11.72
C LEU A 522 -28.51 10.21 -12.50
N SER A 523 -27.41 10.51 -11.82
CA SER A 523 -26.13 10.86 -12.47
C SER A 523 -24.94 10.34 -11.66
N PHE A 524 -23.88 9.98 -12.36
CA PHE A 524 -22.58 9.76 -11.72
C PHE A 524 -21.88 11.09 -11.43
N GLY A 525 -20.90 11.08 -10.52
CA GLY A 525 -20.11 12.27 -10.20
C GLY A 525 -19.38 12.88 -11.41
N SER A 526 -19.00 12.08 -12.40
CA SER A 526 -18.41 12.56 -13.66
C SER A 526 -19.37 13.48 -14.44
N GLU A 527 -20.63 13.09 -14.60
CA GLU A 527 -21.68 13.92 -15.22
C GLU A 527 -21.93 15.21 -14.41
N ILE A 528 -21.93 15.10 -13.08
CA ILE A 528 -22.18 16.24 -12.19
C ILE A 528 -21.05 17.25 -12.25
N ARG A 529 -19.79 16.76 -12.24
CA ARG A 529 -18.59 17.60 -12.39
C ARG A 529 -18.60 18.34 -13.73
N ALA A 530 -18.85 17.63 -14.83
CA ALA A 530 -18.90 18.20 -16.16
C ALA A 530 -19.96 19.31 -16.29
N ASN A 531 -21.12 19.12 -15.64
CA ASN A 531 -22.23 20.07 -15.68
C ASN A 531 -22.20 21.12 -14.56
N LYS A 532 -21.20 21.07 -13.66
CA LYS A 532 -21.10 21.94 -12.45
C LYS A 532 -22.41 21.96 -11.63
N SER A 533 -23.00 20.79 -11.43
CA SER A 533 -24.35 20.64 -10.85
C SER A 533 -24.36 20.00 -9.45
N TRP A 534 -23.27 20.09 -8.68
CA TRP A 534 -23.18 19.56 -7.32
C TRP A 534 -24.29 20.10 -6.41
N HIS A 535 -24.64 21.39 -6.54
CA HIS A 535 -25.76 22.04 -5.86
C HIS A 535 -27.16 21.45 -6.16
N GLN A 536 -27.27 20.57 -7.15
CA GLN A 536 -28.52 19.92 -7.55
C GLN A 536 -28.64 18.47 -7.07
N ILE A 537 -27.69 17.97 -6.28
CA ILE A 537 -27.80 16.65 -5.67
C ILE A 537 -28.89 16.69 -4.60
N ASP A 538 -29.74 15.67 -4.55
CA ASP A 538 -30.76 15.41 -3.51
C ASP A 538 -30.28 14.34 -2.51
N ASN A 539 -29.70 13.24 -3.00
CA ASN A 539 -29.05 12.24 -2.14
C ASN A 539 -28.17 11.30 -2.96
N ILE A 540 -27.32 10.51 -2.28
CA ILE A 540 -26.72 9.31 -2.89
C ILE A 540 -27.83 8.26 -2.97
N ALA A 541 -28.15 7.80 -4.16
CA ALA A 541 -29.23 6.83 -4.39
C ALA A 541 -28.77 5.41 -4.09
N PHE A 542 -27.60 5.02 -4.60
CA PHE A 542 -26.96 3.71 -4.46
C PHE A 542 -25.53 3.76 -5.05
N PHE A 543 -24.80 2.66 -5.01
CA PHE A 543 -23.49 2.51 -5.67
C PHE A 543 -23.56 1.49 -6.80
N ALA A 544 -22.90 1.79 -7.92
CA ALA A 544 -22.87 0.94 -9.10
C ALA A 544 -21.57 1.13 -9.89
N TYR A 545 -21.22 0.15 -10.73
CA TYR A 545 -20.08 0.33 -11.60
C TYR A 545 -20.41 1.32 -12.73
N PRO A 546 -19.55 2.33 -12.95
CA PRO A 546 -19.73 3.27 -14.02
C PRO A 546 -19.42 2.62 -15.39
N PRO A 547 -19.89 3.19 -16.51
CA PRO A 547 -19.81 2.55 -17.82
C PRO A 547 -18.40 2.50 -18.43
N ASP A 548 -17.47 3.30 -17.90
CA ASP A 548 -16.08 3.42 -18.31
C ASP A 548 -15.13 2.49 -17.54
N HIS A 549 -15.53 2.01 -16.36
CA HIS A 549 -14.66 1.25 -15.46
C HIS A 549 -15.45 0.19 -14.69
N HIS A 550 -15.46 -1.04 -15.20
CA HIS A 550 -16.25 -2.12 -14.60
C HIS A 550 -15.64 -3.51 -14.87
N PRO A 551 -15.81 -4.47 -13.94
CA PRO A 551 -15.52 -5.89 -14.15
C PRO A 551 -16.14 -6.45 -15.43
N ALA A 552 -15.54 -7.51 -15.98
CA ALA A 552 -16.16 -8.29 -17.04
C ALA A 552 -17.46 -8.97 -16.53
N ASP A 553 -18.30 -9.45 -17.45
CA ASP A 553 -19.51 -10.23 -17.13
C ASP A 553 -20.64 -9.51 -16.33
N LEU A 554 -20.59 -8.18 -16.24
CA LEU A 554 -21.68 -7.38 -15.66
C LEU A 554 -22.79 -7.07 -16.68
N LEU A 555 -24.02 -6.89 -16.17
CA LEU A 555 -25.17 -6.53 -16.99
C LEU A 555 -25.22 -5.01 -17.25
N PRO A 556 -25.37 -4.58 -18.52
CA PRO A 556 -25.59 -3.18 -18.83
C PRO A 556 -26.99 -2.75 -18.38
N ILE A 557 -27.06 -1.61 -17.68
CA ILE A 557 -28.31 -0.99 -17.25
C ILE A 557 -28.42 0.39 -17.89
N TYR A 558 -29.56 0.64 -18.52
CA TYR A 558 -29.90 1.85 -19.23
C TYR A 558 -30.82 2.72 -18.40
N LYS A 559 -30.72 4.05 -18.59
CA LYS A 559 -31.48 5.07 -17.87
C LYS A 559 -32.40 5.81 -18.83
N THR A 560 -33.68 5.91 -18.49
CA THR A 560 -34.64 6.80 -19.18
C THR A 560 -35.21 7.81 -18.18
N HIS A 561 -35.11 9.10 -18.51
CA HIS A 561 -35.66 10.18 -17.68
C HIS A 561 -36.75 10.95 -18.47
N ASN A 562 -37.96 11.03 -17.92
CA ASN A 562 -39.11 11.67 -18.58
C ASN A 562 -39.46 13.05 -17.99
N GLY A 563 -38.52 13.71 -17.32
CA GLY A 563 -38.70 15.02 -16.68
C GLY A 563 -39.34 14.97 -15.29
N ARG A 564 -39.85 13.82 -14.85
CA ARG A 564 -40.38 13.63 -13.49
C ARG A 564 -39.91 12.35 -12.82
N HIS A 565 -39.65 11.31 -13.60
CA HIS A 565 -39.25 10.00 -13.11
C HIS A 565 -38.08 9.48 -13.92
N THR A 566 -37.19 8.77 -13.23
CA THR A 566 -36.08 8.04 -13.83
C THR A 566 -36.36 6.55 -13.71
N THR A 567 -36.25 5.83 -14.82
CA THR A 567 -36.42 4.38 -14.88
C THR A 567 -35.11 3.74 -15.34
N LEU A 568 -34.76 2.64 -14.69
CA LEU A 568 -33.63 1.79 -15.07
C LEU A 568 -34.16 0.52 -15.76
N SER A 569 -33.51 0.11 -16.85
CA SER A 569 -33.90 -1.06 -17.66
C SER A 569 -32.68 -1.80 -18.20
N MET A 570 -32.80 -3.10 -18.49
CA MET A 570 -31.76 -3.87 -19.20
C MET A 570 -31.78 -3.64 -20.71
N ASP A 571 -32.88 -3.08 -21.24
CA ASP A 571 -33.01 -2.68 -22.63
C ASP A 571 -32.97 -1.15 -22.73
N GLY A 572 -32.21 -0.60 -23.67
CA GLY A 572 -32.14 0.85 -23.86
C GLY A 572 -31.28 1.26 -25.05
N PRO A 573 -31.21 2.57 -25.36
CA PRO A 573 -30.48 3.07 -26.51
C PRO A 573 -28.95 2.96 -26.33
N ASN A 574 -28.23 2.88 -27.45
CA ASN A 574 -26.79 2.79 -27.76
C ASN A 574 -25.68 2.72 -26.67
N SER A 575 -25.84 3.25 -25.45
CA SER A 575 -24.79 3.22 -24.41
C SER A 575 -25.36 2.99 -23.01
N PRO A 576 -24.83 2.01 -22.25
CA PRO A 576 -25.24 1.76 -20.87
C PRO A 576 -25.00 2.97 -19.97
N PHE A 577 -25.90 3.18 -19.00
CA PHE A 577 -25.71 4.18 -17.95
C PHE A 577 -24.79 3.66 -16.85
N MET A 578 -24.96 2.40 -16.44
CA MET A 578 -24.18 1.74 -15.40
C MET A 578 -24.11 0.24 -15.66
N TYR A 579 -23.28 -0.45 -14.88
CA TYR A 579 -23.20 -1.91 -14.87
C TYR A 579 -23.61 -2.46 -13.51
N ALA A 580 -24.35 -3.56 -13.53
CA ALA A 580 -24.91 -4.22 -12.35
C ALA A 580 -24.67 -5.72 -12.41
N LEU A 581 -24.74 -6.35 -11.24
CA LEU A 581 -24.65 -7.80 -11.13
C LEU A 581 -25.96 -8.47 -11.61
N PRO A 582 -25.89 -9.65 -12.26
CA PRO A 582 -27.10 -10.39 -12.61
C PRO A 582 -27.88 -10.79 -11.36
N ASP A 583 -29.20 -10.90 -11.47
CA ASP A 583 -30.07 -11.27 -10.33
C ASP A 583 -29.86 -12.72 -9.88
N SER A 584 -29.47 -13.60 -10.80
CA SER A 584 -28.98 -14.94 -10.58
C SER A 584 -27.51 -15.05 -10.99
N ILE A 585 -26.62 -15.18 -10.01
CA ILE A 585 -25.22 -15.54 -10.23
C ILE A 585 -25.10 -17.04 -10.05
N ASP A 586 -24.40 -17.70 -10.97
CA ASP A 586 -24.05 -19.10 -10.81
C ASP A 586 -23.07 -19.23 -9.63
N GLN A 587 -23.60 -19.62 -8.47
CA GLN A 587 -22.84 -19.79 -7.23
C GLN A 587 -21.76 -20.87 -7.33
N SER A 588 -21.80 -21.73 -8.35
CA SER A 588 -20.73 -22.70 -8.59
C SER A 588 -19.43 -22.03 -9.07
N LYS A 589 -19.53 -20.87 -9.74
CA LYS A 589 -18.36 -20.14 -10.26
C LYS A 589 -17.41 -19.63 -9.17
N LYS A 590 -17.89 -19.41 -7.94
CA LYS A 590 -17.02 -19.00 -6.82
C LYS A 590 -15.98 -20.05 -6.44
N TYR A 591 -16.17 -21.29 -6.88
CA TYR A 591 -15.24 -22.38 -6.68
C TYR A 591 -14.24 -22.53 -7.83
N GLU A 592 -14.46 -21.91 -8.99
CA GLU A 592 -13.58 -22.07 -10.14
C GLU A 592 -12.21 -21.44 -9.91
N GLY A 593 -11.20 -21.98 -10.57
CA GLY A 593 -9.84 -21.46 -10.54
C GLY A 593 -8.84 -22.44 -9.95
N GLN A 594 -7.61 -21.94 -9.80
CA GLN A 594 -6.53 -22.67 -9.15
C GLN A 594 -6.57 -22.36 -7.65
N TRP A 595 -6.41 -23.38 -6.82
CA TRP A 595 -6.46 -23.27 -5.37
C TRP A 595 -5.26 -23.96 -4.75
N GLU A 596 -4.70 -23.34 -3.72
CA GLU A 596 -3.81 -24.01 -2.79
C GLU A 596 -4.59 -24.44 -1.55
N CYS A 597 -4.84 -25.74 -1.42
CA CYS A 597 -5.57 -26.28 -0.28
C CYS A 597 -4.67 -27.06 0.68
N PHE A 598 -5.08 -27.06 1.95
CA PHE A 598 -4.40 -27.71 3.05
C PHE A 598 -5.36 -28.54 3.87
N ILE A 599 -5.01 -29.80 4.07
CA ILE A 599 -5.74 -30.72 4.95
C ILE A 599 -5.03 -30.69 6.30
N GLU A 600 -5.67 -30.14 7.33
CA GLU A 600 -5.13 -30.16 8.69
C GLU A 600 -5.05 -31.61 9.15
N SER A 601 -3.80 -32.08 9.30
CA SER A 601 -3.47 -33.49 9.31
C SER A 601 -3.50 -34.12 10.71
N PHE A 602 -3.99 -35.35 10.74
CA PHE A 602 -3.43 -36.45 11.54
C PHE A 602 -2.19 -36.99 10.80
N GLU A 603 -1.12 -37.43 11.48
CA GLU A 603 0.25 -37.71 10.99
C GLU A 603 0.44 -38.63 9.73
N ALA A 604 -0.61 -39.04 9.03
CA ALA A 604 -0.61 -40.04 7.97
C ALA A 604 -1.21 -39.60 6.61
N ILE A 605 -1.54 -38.31 6.42
CA ILE A 605 -2.11 -37.76 5.17
C ILE A 605 -1.23 -36.60 4.70
N ASP A 606 -1.02 -36.51 3.39
CA ASP A 606 -0.33 -35.35 2.81
C ASP A 606 -1.27 -34.16 2.97
N ASN A 607 -0.75 -33.16 3.66
CA ASN A 607 -1.49 -32.00 4.11
C ASN A 607 -1.60 -30.93 3.02
N TYR A 608 -1.07 -31.13 1.82
CA TYR A 608 -1.13 -30.19 0.70
C TYR A 608 -1.88 -30.77 -0.51
N LEU A 609 -2.87 -30.03 -0.98
CA LEU A 609 -3.79 -30.40 -2.04
C LEU A 609 -3.97 -29.20 -3.00
N PRO A 610 -3.11 -29.04 -4.02
CA PRO A 610 -3.39 -28.09 -5.09
C PRO A 610 -4.60 -28.57 -5.87
N LEU A 611 -5.58 -27.69 -6.10
CA LEU A 611 -6.77 -28.00 -6.88
C LEU A 611 -6.89 -27.06 -8.08
N VAL A 612 -7.25 -27.63 -9.22
CA VAL A 612 -7.83 -26.87 -10.33
C VAL A 612 -9.30 -27.23 -10.37
N ILE A 613 -10.16 -26.24 -10.18
CA ILE A 613 -11.60 -26.41 -10.18
C ILE A 613 -12.17 -25.70 -11.40
N THR A 614 -13.00 -26.41 -12.15
CA THR A 614 -13.70 -25.91 -13.34
C THR A 614 -15.17 -26.28 -13.25
N SER A 615 -16.08 -25.44 -13.77
CA SER A 615 -17.48 -25.80 -13.93
C SER A 615 -17.86 -25.83 -15.41
N GLY A 616 -18.76 -26.75 -15.78
CA GLY A 616 -19.26 -26.87 -17.15
C GLY A 616 -20.43 -27.83 -17.22
N ASN A 617 -21.47 -27.48 -18.00
CA ASN A 617 -22.70 -28.26 -18.14
C ASN A 617 -23.42 -28.58 -16.82
N GLY A 618 -23.29 -27.72 -15.80
CA GLY A 618 -23.92 -27.90 -14.48
C GLY A 618 -23.19 -28.85 -13.54
N GLU A 619 -21.98 -29.31 -13.90
CA GLU A 619 -21.13 -30.14 -13.03
C GLU A 619 -19.80 -29.43 -12.73
N LEU A 620 -19.31 -29.64 -11.51
CA LEU A 620 -18.09 -29.05 -10.99
C LEU A 620 -17.00 -30.13 -10.97
N ARG A 621 -15.92 -29.90 -11.70
CA ARG A 621 -14.78 -30.82 -11.83
C ARG A 621 -13.56 -30.26 -11.13
N ALA A 622 -13.12 -30.96 -10.09
CA ALA A 622 -11.85 -30.68 -9.43
C ALA A 622 -10.80 -31.71 -9.86
N THR A 623 -9.60 -31.23 -10.17
CA THR A 623 -8.40 -32.06 -10.39
C THR A 623 -7.29 -31.62 -9.47
N SER A 624 -6.40 -32.54 -9.11
CA SER A 624 -5.21 -32.24 -8.31
C SER A 624 -3.97 -32.53 -9.13
N GLU A 625 -3.00 -31.62 -9.08
CA GLU A 625 -1.67 -31.80 -9.67
C GLU A 625 -0.70 -32.48 -8.69
N SER A 626 -1.15 -32.81 -7.48
CA SER A 626 -0.35 -33.56 -6.51
C SER A 626 -0.02 -34.96 -7.03
N ARG A 627 1.23 -35.38 -6.85
CA ARG A 627 1.69 -36.74 -7.19
C ARG A 627 1.12 -37.81 -6.26
N SER A 628 0.75 -37.45 -5.04
CA SER A 628 0.31 -38.38 -4.00
C SER A 628 -1.20 -38.36 -3.78
N ILE A 629 -1.88 -37.27 -4.14
CA ILE A 629 -3.32 -37.11 -3.98
C ILE A 629 -4.02 -36.94 -5.33
N SER A 630 -4.95 -37.86 -5.64
CA SER A 630 -5.84 -37.76 -6.80
C SER A 630 -7.27 -37.44 -6.36
N VAL A 631 -7.96 -36.54 -7.07
CA VAL A 631 -9.40 -36.33 -6.89
C VAL A 631 -10.15 -37.44 -7.62
N VAL A 632 -10.94 -38.23 -6.87
CA VAL A 632 -11.76 -39.33 -7.37
C VAL A 632 -13.15 -38.85 -7.77
N LYS A 633 -13.72 -37.93 -6.98
CA LYS A 633 -15.04 -37.35 -7.20
C LYS A 633 -15.07 -35.90 -6.75
N SER A 634 -15.78 -35.06 -7.48
CA SER A 634 -16.12 -33.69 -7.07
C SER A 634 -17.61 -33.48 -7.30
N GLN A 635 -18.26 -32.80 -6.36
CA GLN A 635 -19.68 -32.48 -6.42
C GLN A 635 -19.94 -31.18 -5.65
N LEU A 636 -20.93 -30.41 -6.08
CA LEU A 636 -21.44 -29.26 -5.33
C LEU A 636 -22.85 -29.58 -4.84
N ASN A 637 -23.08 -29.48 -3.52
CA ASN A 637 -24.40 -29.65 -2.92
C ASN A 637 -24.80 -28.35 -2.23
N ASP A 638 -25.89 -27.73 -2.68
CA ASP A 638 -26.35 -26.40 -2.26
C ASP A 638 -25.24 -25.36 -2.42
N GLU A 639 -24.42 -25.16 -1.39
CA GLU A 639 -23.26 -24.26 -1.38
C GLU A 639 -21.97 -24.94 -0.88
N GLU A 640 -21.94 -26.26 -0.69
CA GLU A 640 -20.80 -26.99 -0.13
C GLU A 640 -20.10 -27.82 -1.22
N LEU A 641 -18.80 -27.57 -1.41
CA LEU A 641 -17.92 -28.37 -2.25
C LEU A 641 -17.63 -29.69 -1.55
N LEU A 642 -18.01 -30.79 -2.19
CA LEU A 642 -17.74 -32.15 -1.76
C LEU A 642 -16.67 -32.76 -2.67
N LEU A 643 -15.54 -33.16 -2.09
CA LEU A 643 -14.49 -33.88 -2.79
C LEU A 643 -14.30 -35.27 -2.19
N THR A 644 -14.11 -36.27 -3.02
CA THR A 644 -13.50 -37.53 -2.60
C THR A 644 -12.11 -37.55 -3.18
N ILE A 645 -11.10 -37.56 -2.31
CA ILE A 645 -9.69 -37.71 -2.71
C ILE A 645 -9.20 -39.10 -2.36
N LYS A 646 -8.19 -39.57 -3.08
CA LYS A 646 -7.49 -40.81 -2.80
C LYS A 646 -6.01 -40.55 -2.62
N GLN A 647 -5.47 -41.06 -1.51
CA GLN A 647 -4.07 -40.99 -1.17
C GLN A 647 -3.63 -42.32 -0.57
N TYR A 648 -2.48 -42.84 -1.01
CA TYR A 648 -1.92 -44.14 -0.56
C TYR A 648 -2.94 -45.30 -0.55
N GLY A 649 -3.87 -45.29 -1.52
CA GLY A 649 -4.90 -46.31 -1.65
C GLY A 649 -6.14 -46.15 -0.76
N LYS A 650 -6.18 -45.13 0.12
CA LYS A 650 -7.34 -44.81 0.98
C LYS A 650 -8.10 -43.60 0.45
N GLU A 651 -9.41 -43.59 0.66
CA GLU A 651 -10.30 -42.50 0.27
C GLU A 651 -10.67 -41.62 1.46
N TYR A 652 -10.75 -40.31 1.19
CA TYR A 652 -11.12 -39.29 2.16
C TYR A 652 -12.17 -38.37 1.53
N ALA A 653 -13.20 -38.03 2.31
CA ALA A 653 -14.25 -37.10 1.92
C ALA A 653 -13.94 -35.73 2.51
N LEU A 654 -13.85 -34.70 1.67
CA LEU A 654 -13.66 -33.30 2.06
C LEU A 654 -14.95 -32.53 1.77
N LYS A 655 -15.27 -31.58 2.64
CA LYS A 655 -16.42 -30.70 2.56
C LYS A 655 -15.97 -29.28 2.82
N GLY A 656 -16.23 -28.32 1.93
CA GLY A 656 -15.75 -26.96 2.10
C GLY A 656 -16.67 -25.92 1.48
N ILE A 657 -16.71 -24.74 2.08
CA ILE A 657 -17.46 -23.59 1.56
C ILE A 657 -16.44 -22.52 1.15
N VAL A 658 -16.66 -21.90 -0.01
CA VAL A 658 -15.90 -20.73 -0.42
C VAL A 658 -16.52 -19.47 0.13
N THR A 659 -15.70 -18.67 0.82
CA THR A 659 -16.01 -17.29 1.20
C THR A 659 -14.81 -16.41 0.87
N ASN A 660 -15.00 -15.40 0.01
CA ASN A 660 -13.97 -14.41 -0.34
C ASN A 660 -12.64 -15.03 -0.79
N GLY A 661 -12.70 -16.01 -1.70
CA GLY A 661 -11.50 -16.68 -2.22
C GLY A 661 -10.82 -17.63 -1.24
N LYS A 662 -11.49 -17.97 -0.12
CA LYS A 662 -11.01 -18.96 0.84
C LYS A 662 -11.98 -20.12 0.95
N ILE A 663 -11.47 -21.34 0.76
CA ILE A 663 -12.17 -22.56 1.14
C ILE A 663 -11.96 -22.79 2.63
N SER A 664 -13.01 -23.15 3.34
CA SER A 664 -12.91 -23.66 4.71
C SER A 664 -13.92 -24.77 4.93
N GLY A 665 -13.50 -25.86 5.57
CA GLY A 665 -14.43 -26.90 6.00
C GLY A 665 -13.74 -28.12 6.59
N GLY A 666 -14.43 -29.27 6.57
CA GLY A 666 -14.00 -30.50 7.25
C GLY A 666 -13.63 -31.63 6.29
N TRP A 667 -12.90 -32.63 6.77
CA TRP A 667 -12.64 -33.88 6.06
C TRP A 667 -12.86 -35.10 6.95
N PHE A 668 -13.14 -36.26 6.35
CA PHE A 668 -13.41 -37.54 7.01
C PHE A 668 -12.76 -38.70 6.24
N SER A 669 -12.22 -39.71 6.92
CA SER A 669 -11.79 -40.96 6.30
C SER A 669 -13.00 -41.82 5.90
N ALA A 670 -12.87 -42.67 4.88
CA ALA A 670 -13.98 -43.54 4.43
C ALA A 670 -14.53 -44.51 5.50
N ASP A 671 -13.78 -44.76 6.59
CA ASP A 671 -14.23 -45.55 7.75
C ASP A 671 -14.67 -44.69 8.95
N ASP A 672 -14.81 -43.38 8.76
CA ASP A 672 -15.20 -42.35 9.74
C ASP A 672 -14.34 -42.31 11.02
N LYS A 673 -13.16 -42.95 11.03
CA LYS A 673 -12.28 -42.96 12.20
C LYS A 673 -11.44 -41.70 12.36
N PHE A 674 -11.17 -41.02 11.26
CA PHE A 674 -10.34 -39.82 11.25
C PHE A 674 -11.11 -38.67 10.62
N SER A 675 -10.96 -37.49 11.21
CA SER A 675 -11.50 -36.25 10.69
C SER A 675 -10.63 -35.08 11.09
N GLY A 676 -10.80 -33.96 10.41
CA GLY A 676 -10.11 -32.71 10.70
C GLY A 676 -10.67 -31.59 9.83
N ASN A 677 -9.99 -30.44 9.81
CA ASN A 677 -10.37 -29.35 8.91
C ASN A 677 -9.49 -29.35 7.68
N TRP A 678 -9.95 -28.64 6.66
CA TRP A 678 -9.11 -28.25 5.54
C TRP A 678 -9.47 -26.82 5.14
N LYS A 679 -8.51 -26.14 4.55
CA LYS A 679 -8.63 -24.76 4.08
C LYS A 679 -8.03 -24.65 2.70
N GLY A 680 -8.42 -23.65 1.93
CA GLY A 680 -7.76 -23.36 0.67
C GLY A 680 -7.81 -21.88 0.33
N GLU A 681 -6.88 -21.44 -0.51
CA GLU A 681 -6.80 -20.07 -0.98
C GLU A 681 -6.79 -20.05 -2.50
N LEU A 682 -7.67 -19.22 -3.07
CA LEU A 682 -7.80 -19.05 -4.51
C LEU A 682 -6.58 -18.29 -5.02
N LEU A 683 -6.00 -18.83 -6.09
CA LEU A 683 -4.80 -18.28 -6.69
C LEU A 683 -5.11 -17.30 -7.84
N SER A 684 -6.28 -17.42 -8.49
CA SER A 684 -6.63 -16.58 -9.65
C SER A 684 -7.18 -15.21 -9.26
N ASP A 685 -6.99 -14.21 -10.13
CA ASP A 685 -7.56 -12.84 -10.07
C ASP A 685 -9.08 -12.77 -10.28
N GLN A 686 -9.83 -13.80 -9.91
CA GLN A 686 -11.28 -13.76 -10.06
C GLN A 686 -11.87 -12.61 -9.24
N TRP A 687 -12.81 -11.90 -9.86
CA TRP A 687 -13.59 -10.88 -9.19
C TRP A 687 -14.60 -11.50 -8.22
N LEU A 688 -14.12 -11.79 -7.01
CA LEU A 688 -14.90 -12.39 -5.92
C LEU A 688 -16.07 -11.54 -5.37
N PRO A 689 -16.07 -10.19 -5.46
CA PRO A 689 -17.18 -9.38 -4.97
C PRO A 689 -18.56 -9.72 -5.57
N GLN A 690 -18.62 -10.34 -6.75
CA GLN A 690 -19.89 -10.85 -7.31
C GLN A 690 -20.58 -11.89 -6.44
N PHE A 691 -19.84 -12.63 -5.62
CA PHE A 691 -20.40 -13.67 -4.77
C PHE A 691 -20.78 -13.16 -3.37
N ASN A 692 -20.85 -11.84 -3.19
CA ASN A 692 -21.23 -11.23 -1.92
C ASN A 692 -22.74 -11.32 -1.67
N SER A 693 -23.14 -11.85 -0.51
CA SER A 693 -24.54 -12.01 -0.12
C SER A 693 -25.23 -10.73 0.37
N SER A 694 -24.48 -9.64 0.55
CA SER A 694 -24.94 -8.34 1.08
C SER A 694 -25.35 -7.34 -0.02
N LEU A 695 -25.53 -7.82 -1.24
CA LEU A 695 -26.00 -7.03 -2.38
C LEU A 695 -27.52 -6.83 -2.34
N PHE A 696 -28.01 -5.71 -2.86
CA PHE A 696 -29.43 -5.37 -2.87
C PHE A 696 -30.03 -5.54 -4.27
N LEU A 697 -31.28 -5.96 -4.34
CA LEU A 697 -32.01 -6.16 -5.59
C LEU A 697 -32.61 -4.85 -6.11
N ILE A 698 -32.24 -4.44 -7.31
CA ILE A 698 -32.98 -3.43 -8.08
C ILE A 698 -34.22 -4.12 -8.67
N LYS A 699 -35.42 -3.63 -8.28
CA LYS A 699 -36.71 -4.14 -8.76
C LYS A 699 -37.38 -3.13 -9.69
N SER A 700 -37.97 -3.61 -10.78
CA SER A 700 -38.91 -2.83 -11.60
C SER A 700 -40.23 -3.57 -11.72
N ASN A 701 -41.35 -2.86 -11.50
CA ASN A 701 -42.72 -3.31 -11.74
C ASN A 701 -42.94 -4.82 -11.52
N SER A 702 -42.61 -5.31 -10.31
CA SER A 702 -42.78 -6.71 -9.85
C SER A 702 -41.86 -7.79 -10.44
N LYS A 703 -40.76 -7.43 -11.12
CA LYS A 703 -39.68 -8.35 -11.51
C LYS A 703 -38.33 -7.91 -10.92
N ASN A 704 -37.53 -8.88 -10.47
CA ASN A 704 -36.12 -8.65 -10.14
C ASN A 704 -35.38 -8.31 -11.43
N LEU A 705 -34.59 -7.23 -11.46
CA LEU A 705 -33.84 -6.82 -12.64
C LEU A 705 -32.35 -7.15 -12.53
N CYS A 706 -31.72 -6.81 -11.40
CA CYS A 706 -30.28 -6.95 -11.17
C CYS A 706 -29.95 -6.72 -9.68
N GLN A 707 -28.70 -6.99 -9.28
CA GLN A 707 -28.15 -6.65 -7.97
C GLN A 707 -27.23 -5.43 -8.05
N ALA A 708 -27.29 -4.55 -7.04
CA ALA A 708 -26.42 -3.40 -6.88
C ALA A 708 -26.01 -3.22 -5.41
N TRP A 709 -24.93 -2.48 -5.18
CA TRP A 709 -24.47 -2.16 -3.83
C TRP A 709 -25.36 -1.08 -3.21
N ALA A 710 -25.86 -1.35 -2.00
CA ALA A 710 -26.71 -0.38 -1.31
C ALA A 710 -25.97 0.87 -0.88
N ASN A 711 -26.78 1.90 -0.78
CA ASN A 711 -26.54 3.21 -0.22
C ASN A 711 -26.09 3.15 1.26
N PRO A 712 -24.94 3.75 1.62
CA PRO A 712 -24.62 4.12 2.99
C PRO A 712 -25.16 5.51 3.42
N PHE A 713 -26.27 5.98 2.82
CA PHE A 713 -27.28 6.90 3.39
C PHE A 713 -27.28 8.43 3.06
N GLY A 714 -26.52 8.95 2.08
CA GLY A 714 -26.67 10.34 1.52
C GLY A 714 -26.33 11.49 2.53
N GLN A 715 -26.09 12.77 2.20
CA GLN A 715 -25.97 13.62 1.00
C GLN A 715 -24.79 14.59 1.28
N LEU A 716 -23.88 14.83 0.31
CA LEU A 716 -22.83 15.87 0.38
C LEU A 716 -23.02 16.82 -0.79
N VAL A 717 -23.17 18.12 -0.53
CA VAL A 717 -23.32 19.16 -1.56
C VAL A 717 -22.23 20.20 -1.37
N PHE A 718 -21.23 20.22 -2.27
CA PHE A 718 -20.21 21.26 -2.31
C PHE A 718 -19.74 21.50 -3.75
N ASP A 719 -19.61 22.78 -4.12
CA ASP A 719 -19.01 23.21 -5.39
C ASP A 719 -17.49 23.29 -5.26
N TRP A 720 -16.76 22.55 -6.10
CA TRP A 720 -15.28 22.54 -6.13
C TRP A 720 -14.75 22.75 -7.55
N GLN A 721 -13.59 23.41 -7.62
CA GLN A 721 -12.69 23.38 -8.78
C GLN A 721 -11.34 22.85 -8.29
N ILE A 722 -10.67 22.03 -9.09
CA ILE A 722 -9.40 21.40 -8.71
C ILE A 722 -8.37 21.93 -9.71
N GLU A 723 -7.27 22.49 -9.20
CA GLU A 723 -6.12 22.79 -10.04
C GLU A 723 -5.28 21.52 -10.19
N PRO A 724 -4.95 21.08 -11.43
CA PRO A 724 -3.92 20.08 -11.61
C PRO A 724 -2.58 20.66 -11.14
N TYR A 725 -1.76 19.81 -10.51
CA TYR A 725 -0.42 20.17 -10.02
C TYR A 725 0.61 20.38 -11.13
#